data_AF-A0A0C2YBU9-F1
#
_entry.id   AF-A0A0C2YBU9-F1
#
_cell.length_a   1.000
_cell.length_b   1.000
_cell.length_c   1.000
_cell.angle_alpha   90.00
_cell.angle_beta   90.00
_cell.angle_gamma   90.00
#
_symmetry.space_group_name_H-M   'P 1'
#
loop_
_entity.id
_entity.type
_entity.pdbx_description
1 polymer ?
#
loop_
_entity_poly.entity_id
_entity_poly.type
_entity_poly.pdbx_seq_one_letter_code
_entity_poly.pdbx_strand_id
1 'polypeptide(L)'
;MTRIGTLGANTAFVNRILDIQTRVQTEQVQVTSGLKAQSYDGIASGTNTVINFQNEQAIAQRFIDNNNVWNTKLEAATTAIAGVKKTLTIFRDSLQSFRQNNPKNEQNIKSIQNTAFQTLQSIAADLGTNVNGQYLFSGGRVSDVPIQLPAGSLTEFQSLYDGSINTVSTTRNANLQEVSISKLEATAMSFNGTNGVITPAKADAFKNVYAGSRITVSESTAQPPNNGDFTVKSKAMCNIAGTPLAEGNSTTNVISFGTTPTNILDTATGQLNFTFAPDGTMNMSANTAGSLSAMTVGSKFTISPQLAGGSATTGYEGAYEVVSNKNGVVNFKTSYDVAKDESVASTALTFGVNGAAQANPATAGTLNFTSTSSAVTGKTTVTLNAATGATIDFAAINVGDQLTLGGTSGHNGTFTVTAATATSVSFEINPEGARVSQLLPQTGRTDVKMSFLDANLGATVTRDSTNFTSLSFSPTGTAGERITSTDPNGFKDQGGNPYPPIDTIITTSSTTGVNDGVYKVVANNGNYIEIASVGLTNESLSTKTKIDSSTWYKGDTLQLQHRVDIDRTVDVGIYASDPAFEKGIRALSLIAQGQFGTAGGLDSHQERISQALYLVNDALESPAAGTPPFGKEKTGDVKSVASLLDGTRKTISLKNEKHTQFIGFLSKRVADIAQVDKTEIATKMLSDQTALEGSYQILAQLKNLSLLNYMK
;
A
#
# COMPACT_ATOMS: atom_id res chain seq x y z
N MET A 1 -21.12 -98.26 -43.92
CA MET A 1 -20.58 -96.88 -43.95
C MET A 1 -21.36 -95.98 -42.99
N THR A 2 -21.10 -96.06 -41.68
CA THR A 2 -21.73 -95.16 -40.67
C THR A 2 -20.84 -95.15 -39.42
N ARG A 3 -19.60 -94.63 -39.54
CA ARG A 3 -18.71 -94.40 -38.37
C ARG A 3 -18.24 -92.95 -38.25
N ILE A 4 -18.65 -92.07 -39.17
CA ILE A 4 -18.31 -90.64 -39.15
C ILE A 4 -19.31 -89.84 -38.28
N GLY A 5 -20.53 -90.36 -38.04
CA GLY A 5 -21.54 -89.68 -37.21
C GLY A 5 -21.37 -89.80 -35.69
N THR A 6 -20.77 -90.87 -35.18
CA THR A 6 -20.69 -91.17 -33.73
C THR A 6 -19.52 -90.51 -33.01
N LEU A 7 -18.35 -90.41 -33.66
CA LEU A 7 -17.21 -89.66 -33.09
C LEU A 7 -17.52 -88.16 -33.08
N GLY A 8 -18.02 -87.63 -34.20
CA GLY A 8 -18.43 -86.24 -34.34
C GLY A 8 -19.51 -85.82 -33.33
N ALA A 9 -20.50 -86.68 -33.09
CA ALA A 9 -21.54 -86.43 -32.08
C ALA A 9 -20.99 -86.49 -30.63
N ASN A 10 -20.09 -87.44 -30.31
CA ASN A 10 -19.49 -87.52 -28.98
C ASN A 10 -18.58 -86.32 -28.70
N THR A 11 -17.74 -85.91 -29.65
CA THR A 11 -16.96 -84.68 -29.55
C THR A 11 -17.85 -83.45 -29.44
N ALA A 12 -18.99 -83.42 -30.14
CA ALA A 12 -19.96 -82.33 -30.01
C ALA A 12 -20.61 -82.26 -28.62
N PHE A 13 -20.94 -83.40 -28.00
CA PHE A 13 -21.48 -83.45 -26.63
C PHE A 13 -20.44 -83.06 -25.58
N VAL A 14 -19.20 -83.55 -25.70
CA VAL A 14 -18.10 -83.18 -24.80
C VAL A 14 -17.80 -81.69 -24.91
N ASN A 15 -17.72 -81.15 -26.14
CA ASN A 15 -17.53 -79.71 -26.35
C ASN A 15 -18.68 -78.92 -25.73
N ARG A 16 -19.93 -79.37 -25.87
CA ARG A 16 -21.09 -78.70 -25.27
C ARG A 16 -21.12 -78.75 -23.74
N ILE A 17 -20.65 -79.83 -23.12
CA ILE A 17 -20.48 -79.94 -21.67
C ILE A 17 -19.37 -78.99 -21.19
N LEU A 18 -18.22 -78.96 -21.87
CA LEU A 18 -17.12 -78.04 -21.58
C LEU A 18 -17.55 -76.58 -21.73
N ASP A 19 -18.37 -76.27 -22.74
CA ASP A 19 -18.95 -74.94 -22.92
C ASP A 19 -19.88 -74.55 -21.76
N ILE A 20 -20.78 -75.45 -21.34
CA ILE A 20 -21.66 -75.20 -20.19
C ILE A 20 -20.84 -75.03 -18.90
N GLN A 21 -19.82 -75.86 -18.66
CA GLN A 21 -18.93 -75.69 -17.51
C GLN A 21 -18.21 -74.33 -17.51
N THR A 22 -17.72 -73.91 -18.68
CA THR A 22 -17.06 -72.60 -18.84
C THR A 22 -18.04 -71.46 -18.58
N ARG A 23 -19.30 -71.57 -19.02
CA ARG A 23 -20.35 -70.58 -18.71
C ARG A 23 -20.68 -70.55 -17.23
N VAL A 24 -20.94 -71.69 -16.59
CA VAL A 24 -21.22 -71.76 -15.14
C VAL A 24 -20.07 -71.15 -14.33
N GLN A 25 -18.82 -71.44 -14.70
CA GLN A 25 -17.66 -70.87 -14.02
C GLN A 25 -17.56 -69.35 -14.23
N THR A 26 -17.86 -68.86 -15.43
CA THR A 26 -17.91 -67.43 -15.74
C THR A 26 -19.04 -66.73 -14.99
N GLU A 27 -20.24 -67.29 -14.98
CA GLU A 27 -21.41 -66.77 -14.27
C GLU A 27 -21.16 -66.76 -12.75
N GLN A 28 -20.51 -67.78 -12.20
CA GLN A 28 -20.11 -67.81 -10.79
C GLN A 28 -19.12 -66.68 -10.44
N VAL A 29 -18.18 -66.39 -11.35
CA VAL A 29 -17.28 -65.23 -11.25
C VAL A 29 -18.03 -63.90 -11.38
N GLN A 30 -19.03 -63.80 -12.26
CA GLN A 30 -19.85 -62.59 -12.42
C GLN A 30 -20.77 -62.35 -11.22
N VAL A 31 -21.33 -63.40 -10.60
CA VAL A 31 -22.14 -63.29 -9.37
C VAL A 31 -21.29 -62.81 -8.20
N THR A 32 -20.08 -63.36 -8.06
CA THR A 32 -19.15 -63.00 -6.97
C THR A 32 -18.57 -61.59 -7.16
N SER A 33 -18.09 -61.25 -8.35
CA SER A 33 -17.50 -59.93 -8.64
C SER A 33 -18.54 -58.81 -8.86
N GLY A 34 -19.75 -59.14 -9.30
CA GLY A 34 -20.77 -58.17 -9.71
C GLY A 34 -20.46 -57.44 -11.02
N LEU A 35 -19.42 -57.83 -11.74
CA LEU A 35 -18.99 -57.22 -13.00
C LEU A 35 -19.23 -58.16 -14.18
N LYS A 36 -19.49 -57.61 -15.37
CA LYS A 36 -19.68 -58.37 -16.63
C LYS A 36 -18.41 -59.09 -17.05
N ALA A 37 -17.25 -58.50 -16.80
CA ALA A 37 -15.95 -59.08 -17.09
C ALA A 37 -14.90 -58.60 -16.08
N GLN A 38 -13.89 -59.44 -15.84
CA GLN A 38 -12.77 -59.10 -14.96
C GLN A 38 -11.69 -58.26 -15.64
N SER A 39 -11.59 -58.36 -16.98
CA SER A 39 -10.72 -57.51 -17.80
C SER A 39 -11.57 -56.65 -18.74
N TYR A 40 -10.99 -55.52 -19.16
CA TYR A 40 -11.59 -54.62 -20.13
C TYR A 40 -11.87 -55.29 -21.49
N ASP A 41 -11.16 -56.37 -21.81
CA ASP A 41 -11.38 -57.12 -23.06
C ASP A 41 -12.76 -57.75 -23.13
N GLY A 42 -13.34 -58.11 -21.97
CA GLY A 42 -14.68 -58.69 -21.87
C GLY A 42 -15.83 -57.67 -21.93
N ILE A 43 -15.53 -56.37 -22.05
CA ILE A 43 -16.51 -55.30 -22.30
C ILE A 43 -16.11 -54.43 -23.51
N ALA A 44 -15.48 -55.04 -24.53
CA ALA A 44 -14.82 -54.36 -25.65
C ALA A 44 -15.59 -53.20 -26.31
N SER A 45 -16.93 -53.23 -26.40
CA SER A 45 -17.71 -52.12 -26.99
C SER A 45 -17.82 -50.89 -26.07
N GLY A 46 -17.65 -51.05 -24.75
CA GLY A 46 -17.80 -50.01 -23.74
C GLY A 46 -16.50 -49.61 -23.03
N THR A 47 -15.40 -50.33 -23.27
CA THR A 47 -14.10 -50.13 -22.60
C THR A 47 -13.60 -48.69 -22.65
N ASN A 48 -13.51 -48.11 -23.85
CA ASN A 48 -13.02 -46.73 -24.03
C ASN A 48 -13.90 -45.72 -23.28
N THR A 49 -15.21 -45.96 -23.25
CA THR A 49 -16.19 -45.12 -22.56
C THR A 49 -16.03 -45.22 -21.03
N VAL A 50 -15.87 -46.43 -20.49
CA VAL A 50 -15.66 -46.64 -19.04
C VAL A 50 -14.35 -46.00 -18.59
N ILE A 51 -13.27 -46.19 -19.33
CA ILE A 51 -11.95 -45.59 -19.02
C ILE A 51 -12.06 -44.06 -19.04
N ASN A 52 -12.71 -43.48 -20.05
CA ASN A 52 -12.92 -42.03 -20.12
C ASN A 52 -13.73 -41.51 -18.92
N PHE A 53 -14.82 -42.18 -18.54
CA PHE A 53 -15.60 -41.80 -17.37
C PHE A 53 -14.82 -41.92 -16.07
N GLN A 54 -14.04 -42.98 -15.88
CA GLN A 54 -13.17 -43.12 -14.71
C GLN A 54 -12.09 -42.02 -14.66
N ASN A 55 -11.53 -41.64 -15.80
CA ASN A 55 -10.59 -40.53 -15.88
C ASN A 55 -11.25 -39.19 -15.52
N GLU A 56 -12.45 -38.92 -16.05
CA GLU A 56 -13.23 -37.72 -15.71
C GLU A 56 -13.63 -37.68 -14.23
N GLN A 57 -14.01 -38.83 -13.65
CA GLN A 57 -14.24 -38.97 -12.21
C GLN A 57 -13.00 -38.64 -11.39
N ALA A 58 -11.83 -39.17 -11.78
CA ALA A 58 -10.58 -38.91 -11.09
C ALA A 58 -10.19 -37.42 -11.16
N ILE A 59 -10.44 -36.75 -12.28
CA ILE A 59 -10.23 -35.30 -12.42
C ILE A 59 -11.19 -34.53 -11.50
N ALA A 60 -12.48 -34.84 -11.51
CA ALA A 60 -13.48 -34.21 -10.64
C ALA A 60 -13.16 -34.42 -9.15
N GLN A 61 -12.71 -35.62 -8.77
CA GLN A 61 -12.31 -35.92 -7.40
C GLN A 61 -11.10 -35.09 -6.97
N ARG A 62 -10.08 -34.95 -7.83
CA ARG A 62 -8.93 -34.07 -7.54
C ARG A 62 -9.33 -32.61 -7.33
N PHE A 63 -10.33 -32.12 -8.08
CA PHE A 63 -10.89 -30.79 -7.82
C PHE A 63 -11.56 -30.72 -6.44
N ILE A 64 -12.38 -31.70 -6.07
CA ILE A 64 -13.00 -31.78 -4.74
C ILE A 64 -11.94 -31.75 -3.64
N ASP A 65 -10.89 -32.56 -3.76
CA ASP A 65 -9.83 -32.67 -2.75
C ASP A 65 -9.08 -31.33 -2.58
N ASN A 66 -8.69 -30.70 -3.68
CA ASN A 66 -8.05 -29.38 -3.66
C ASN A 66 -8.97 -28.28 -3.12
N ASN A 67 -10.26 -28.32 -3.49
CA ASN A 67 -11.29 -27.41 -3.02
C ASN A 67 -11.51 -27.55 -1.51
N ASN A 68 -11.46 -28.77 -0.96
CA ASN A 68 -11.62 -29.01 0.47
C ASN A 68 -10.46 -28.41 1.27
N VAL A 69 -9.22 -28.51 0.78
CA VAL A 69 -8.04 -27.86 1.40
C VAL A 69 -8.23 -26.35 1.47
N TRP A 70 -8.69 -25.72 0.37
CA TRP A 70 -8.97 -24.29 0.36
C TRP A 70 -10.17 -23.92 1.22
N ASN A 71 -11.22 -24.74 1.26
CA ASN A 71 -12.37 -24.49 2.12
C ASN A 71 -11.97 -24.43 3.61
N THR A 72 -11.09 -25.32 4.07
CA THR A 72 -10.53 -25.27 5.43
C THR A 72 -9.75 -23.98 5.69
N LYS A 73 -8.91 -23.55 4.75
CA LYS A 73 -8.17 -22.27 4.88
C LYS A 73 -9.11 -21.07 4.94
N LEU A 74 -10.11 -21.04 4.07
CA LEU A 74 -11.08 -19.94 4.00
C LEU A 74 -11.97 -19.93 5.25
N GLU A 75 -12.32 -21.07 5.83
CA GLU A 75 -13.06 -21.15 7.09
C GLU A 75 -12.26 -20.60 8.28
N ALA A 76 -10.97 -20.93 8.35
CA ALA A 76 -10.06 -20.34 9.33
C ALA A 76 -9.94 -18.83 9.15
N ALA A 77 -9.81 -18.34 7.90
CA ALA A 77 -9.82 -16.91 7.60
C ALA A 77 -11.15 -16.23 7.99
N THR A 78 -12.31 -16.86 7.75
CA THR A 78 -13.64 -16.34 8.15
C THR A 78 -13.70 -16.17 9.66
N THR A 79 -13.19 -17.16 10.40
CA THR A 79 -13.16 -17.13 11.86
C THR A 79 -12.27 -15.99 12.38
N ALA A 80 -11.08 -15.83 11.82
CA ALA A 80 -10.17 -14.72 12.15
C ALA A 80 -10.82 -13.35 11.88
N ILE A 81 -11.45 -13.18 10.71
CA ILE A 81 -12.13 -11.92 10.34
C ILE A 81 -13.31 -11.63 11.28
N ALA A 82 -14.06 -12.66 11.70
CA ALA A 82 -15.11 -12.52 12.69
C ALA A 82 -14.55 -12.08 14.06
N GLY A 83 -13.38 -12.61 14.45
CA GLY A 83 -12.61 -12.16 15.61
C GLY A 83 -12.26 -10.68 15.54
N VAL A 84 -11.65 -10.25 14.43
CA VAL A 84 -11.29 -8.83 14.17
C VAL A 84 -12.52 -7.93 14.22
N LYS A 85 -13.63 -8.33 13.58
CA LYS A 85 -14.89 -7.56 13.61
C LYS A 85 -15.38 -7.37 15.04
N LYS A 86 -15.37 -8.45 15.83
CA LYS A 86 -15.84 -8.43 17.23
C LYS A 86 -14.96 -7.54 18.09
N THR A 87 -13.63 -7.67 18.01
CA THR A 87 -12.69 -6.89 18.82
C THR A 87 -12.73 -5.40 18.47
N LEU A 88 -12.81 -5.04 17.18
CA LEU A 88 -13.02 -3.66 16.75
C LEU A 88 -14.36 -3.08 17.22
N THR A 89 -15.44 -3.87 17.20
CA THR A 89 -16.75 -3.45 17.71
C THR A 89 -16.69 -3.16 19.21
N ILE A 90 -16.08 -4.04 20.00
CA ILE A 90 -15.90 -3.85 21.44
C ILE A 90 -15.07 -2.59 21.72
N PHE A 91 -13.97 -2.39 20.99
CA PHE A 91 -13.15 -1.19 21.15
C PHE A 91 -13.91 0.08 20.80
N ARG A 92 -14.65 0.09 19.68
CA ARG A 92 -15.51 1.23 19.29
C ARG A 92 -16.45 1.62 20.43
N ASP A 93 -17.14 0.64 21.01
CA ASP A 93 -18.14 0.87 22.06
C ASP A 93 -17.46 1.34 23.37
N SER A 94 -16.27 0.82 23.69
CA SER A 94 -15.44 1.30 24.80
C SER A 94 -14.97 2.74 24.59
N LEU A 95 -14.53 3.09 23.38
CA LEU A 95 -14.09 4.44 23.05
C LEU A 95 -15.24 5.44 23.07
N GLN A 96 -16.43 5.04 22.62
CA GLN A 96 -17.66 5.85 22.74
C GLN A 96 -18.04 6.09 24.20
N SER A 97 -17.92 5.08 25.05
CA SER A 97 -18.19 5.18 26.48
C SER A 97 -17.17 6.06 27.19
N PHE A 98 -15.89 5.90 26.88
CA PHE A 98 -14.79 6.75 27.36
C PHE A 98 -15.03 8.22 27.02
N ARG A 99 -15.41 8.52 25.77
CA ARG A 99 -15.71 9.89 25.32
C ARG A 99 -16.80 10.57 26.15
N GLN A 100 -17.76 9.79 26.67
CA GLN A 100 -18.88 10.30 27.47
C GLN A 100 -18.55 10.38 28.97
N ASN A 101 -17.52 9.66 29.44
CA ASN A 101 -17.21 9.51 30.86
C ASN A 101 -15.85 10.12 31.22
N ASN A 102 -15.82 11.45 31.35
CA ASN A 102 -14.64 12.23 31.76
C ASN A 102 -13.34 11.82 31.01
N PRO A 103 -13.25 12.13 29.70
CA PRO A 103 -12.15 11.67 28.84
C PRO A 103 -10.79 12.35 29.10
N LYS A 104 -10.71 13.21 30.12
CA LYS A 104 -9.46 13.82 30.62
C LYS A 104 -8.97 13.22 31.93
N ASN A 105 -9.73 12.31 32.54
CA ASN A 105 -9.28 11.63 33.76
C ASN A 105 -8.13 10.66 33.46
N GLU A 106 -7.08 10.70 34.27
CA GLU A 106 -5.87 9.89 34.10
C GLU A 106 -6.15 8.38 34.06
N GLN A 107 -6.94 7.87 34.99
CA GLN A 107 -7.25 6.45 35.08
C GLN A 107 -8.05 5.99 33.85
N ASN A 108 -9.02 6.80 33.42
CA ASN A 108 -9.82 6.51 32.23
C ASN A 108 -8.96 6.51 30.96
N ILE A 109 -8.04 7.47 30.82
CA ILE A 109 -7.08 7.53 29.71
C ILE A 109 -6.18 6.28 29.70
N LYS A 110 -5.53 5.97 30.83
CA LYS A 110 -4.68 4.77 30.94
C LYS A 110 -5.45 3.50 30.60
N SER A 111 -6.70 3.38 31.06
CA SER A 111 -7.55 2.25 30.75
C SER A 111 -7.85 2.12 29.26
N ILE A 112 -8.30 3.19 28.59
CA ILE A 112 -8.66 3.11 27.16
C ILE A 112 -7.43 2.89 26.27
N GLN A 113 -6.26 3.44 26.63
CA GLN A 113 -5.01 3.20 25.93
C GLN A 113 -4.56 1.73 26.07
N ASN A 114 -4.70 1.15 27.26
CA ASN A 114 -4.43 -0.27 27.47
C ASN A 114 -5.41 -1.15 26.67
N THR A 115 -6.70 -0.83 26.66
CA THR A 115 -7.69 -1.51 25.81
C THR A 115 -7.33 -1.41 24.33
N ALA A 116 -6.90 -0.25 23.85
CA ALA A 116 -6.48 -0.05 22.46
C ALA A 116 -5.29 -0.96 22.10
N PHE A 117 -4.26 -1.01 22.95
CA PHE A 117 -3.08 -1.82 22.70
C PHE A 117 -3.36 -3.33 22.79
N GLN A 118 -4.17 -3.78 23.75
CA GLN A 118 -4.59 -5.19 23.82
C GLN A 118 -5.44 -5.59 22.60
N THR A 119 -6.25 -4.67 22.08
CA THR A 119 -7.02 -4.90 20.84
C THR A 119 -6.08 -4.98 19.63
N LEU A 120 -5.02 -4.17 19.54
CA LEU A 120 -3.97 -4.31 18.51
C LEU A 120 -3.34 -5.70 18.54
N GLN A 121 -2.97 -6.18 19.73
CA GLN A 121 -2.39 -7.53 19.90
C GLN A 121 -3.37 -8.63 19.48
N SER A 122 -4.66 -8.46 19.81
CA SER A 122 -5.71 -9.42 19.43
C SER A 122 -5.90 -9.48 17.91
N ILE A 123 -5.95 -8.32 17.24
CA ILE A 123 -6.04 -8.25 15.78
C ILE A 123 -4.78 -8.84 15.13
N ALA A 124 -3.60 -8.56 15.68
CA ALA A 124 -2.35 -9.14 15.20
C ALA A 124 -2.34 -10.68 15.32
N ALA A 125 -2.91 -11.22 16.40
CA ALA A 125 -3.05 -12.66 16.59
C ALA A 125 -4.08 -13.28 15.62
N ASP A 126 -5.26 -12.67 15.45
CA ASP A 126 -6.28 -13.15 14.52
C ASP A 126 -5.75 -13.17 13.08
N LEU A 127 -5.14 -12.08 12.63
CA LEU A 127 -4.53 -11.97 11.31
C LEU A 127 -3.22 -12.77 11.20
N GLY A 128 -2.65 -13.22 12.32
CA GLY A 128 -1.56 -14.18 12.41
C GLY A 128 -1.99 -15.64 12.29
N THR A 129 -3.23 -15.93 11.90
CA THR A 129 -3.73 -17.30 11.74
C THR A 129 -2.88 -18.09 10.73
N ASN A 130 -2.42 -19.27 11.16
CA ASN A 130 -1.58 -20.18 10.38
C ASN A 130 -2.30 -21.52 10.17
N VAL A 131 -2.30 -22.01 8.92
CA VAL A 131 -2.83 -23.33 8.56
C VAL A 131 -1.73 -24.10 7.83
N ASN A 132 -1.28 -25.22 8.42
CA ASN A 132 -0.24 -26.09 7.87
C ASN A 132 1.08 -25.36 7.52
N GLY A 133 1.53 -24.45 8.37
CA GLY A 133 2.75 -23.68 8.16
C GLY A 133 2.60 -22.48 7.22
N GLN A 134 1.37 -22.17 6.78
CA GLN A 134 1.07 -21.05 5.89
C GLN A 134 0.19 -20.01 6.58
N TYR A 135 0.65 -18.76 6.65
CA TYR A 135 -0.11 -17.63 7.14
C TYR A 135 -1.13 -17.15 6.12
N LEU A 136 -2.39 -17.03 6.53
CA LEU A 136 -3.50 -16.76 5.62
C LEU A 136 -3.56 -15.32 5.11
N PHE A 137 -2.97 -14.36 5.84
CA PHE A 137 -3.08 -12.91 5.58
C PHE A 137 -1.76 -12.27 5.09
N SER A 138 -0.82 -13.10 4.64
CA SER A 138 0.55 -12.70 4.26
C SER A 138 0.76 -12.52 2.75
N GLY A 139 -0.28 -12.77 1.93
CA GLY A 139 -0.15 -12.78 0.47
C GLY A 139 0.70 -13.97 -0.01
N GLY A 140 1.65 -13.70 -0.89
CA GLY A 140 2.63 -14.66 -1.40
C GLY A 140 3.68 -15.09 -0.37
N ARG A 141 3.92 -14.27 0.67
CA ARG A 141 4.88 -14.55 1.75
C ARG A 141 4.29 -15.46 2.83
N VAL A 142 3.75 -16.60 2.43
CA VAL A 142 3.02 -17.54 3.31
C VAL A 142 3.82 -18.06 4.50
N SER A 143 5.16 -17.99 4.46
CA SER A 143 6.05 -18.42 5.54
C SER A 143 6.33 -17.34 6.59
N ASP A 144 5.99 -16.09 6.30
CA ASP A 144 6.28 -14.95 7.17
C ASP A 144 5.04 -14.54 7.98
N VAL A 145 5.24 -14.20 9.26
CA VAL A 145 4.17 -13.66 10.11
C VAL A 145 3.67 -12.36 9.48
N PRO A 146 2.38 -12.23 9.15
CA PRO A 146 1.88 -11.11 8.34
C PRO A 146 1.92 -9.77 9.09
N ILE A 147 1.78 -9.79 10.42
CA ILE A 147 1.81 -8.60 11.27
C ILE A 147 2.92 -8.74 12.30
N GLN A 148 3.82 -7.77 12.32
CA GLN A 148 4.82 -7.59 13.35
C GLN A 148 4.62 -6.21 13.98
N LEU A 149 4.05 -6.18 15.19
CA LEU A 149 3.91 -4.94 15.94
C LEU A 149 5.28 -4.41 16.37
N PRO A 150 5.49 -3.08 16.39
CA PRO A 150 6.77 -2.49 16.74
C PRO A 150 7.10 -2.59 18.25
N ALA A 151 6.14 -2.98 19.09
CA ALA A 151 6.29 -3.07 20.54
C ALA A 151 5.53 -4.26 21.12
N GLY A 152 6.02 -4.84 22.21
CA GLY A 152 5.39 -5.94 22.94
C GLY A 152 4.49 -5.49 24.09
N SER A 153 4.65 -4.25 24.58
CA SER A 153 3.84 -3.64 25.63
C SER A 153 3.40 -2.21 25.30
N LEU A 154 2.35 -1.71 25.99
CA LEU A 154 1.91 -0.32 25.85
C LEU A 154 3.04 0.66 26.20
N THR A 155 3.82 0.38 27.23
CA THR A 155 4.94 1.24 27.65
C THR A 155 6.00 1.35 26.55
N GLU A 156 6.40 0.22 25.96
CA GLU A 156 7.33 0.21 24.82
C GLU A 156 6.73 0.95 23.62
N PHE A 157 5.45 0.74 23.34
CA PHE A 157 4.76 1.43 22.25
C PHE A 157 4.77 2.95 22.44
N GLN A 158 4.51 3.43 23.65
CA GLN A 158 4.52 4.86 23.99
C GLN A 158 5.93 5.46 24.02
N SER A 159 6.97 4.66 24.26
CA SER A 159 8.36 5.10 24.10
C SER A 159 8.75 5.27 22.63
N LEU A 160 8.20 4.45 21.73
CA LEU A 160 8.40 4.58 20.28
C LEU A 160 7.53 5.68 19.68
N TYR A 161 6.32 5.85 20.21
CA TYR A 161 5.30 6.80 19.77
C TYR A 161 4.83 7.64 20.97
N ASP A 162 5.59 8.68 21.28
CA ASP A 162 5.31 9.63 22.36
C ASP A 162 4.08 10.51 22.09
N GLY A 163 3.57 10.53 20.85
CA GLY A 163 2.37 11.26 20.45
C GLY A 163 2.60 12.76 20.19
N SER A 164 3.84 13.25 20.24
CA SER A 164 4.23 14.64 19.98
C SER A 164 5.38 14.71 18.98
N ILE A 165 6.57 14.26 19.36
CA ILE A 165 7.75 14.22 18.49
C ILE A 165 7.67 12.99 17.60
N ASN A 166 7.53 11.81 18.19
CA ASN A 166 7.34 10.55 17.49
C ASN A 166 5.86 10.16 17.49
N THR A 167 5.24 10.19 16.32
CA THR A 167 3.80 9.96 16.19
C THR A 167 3.53 8.77 15.27
N VAL A 168 2.49 8.01 15.60
CA VAL A 168 1.90 7.02 14.69
C VAL A 168 1.45 7.74 13.42
N SER A 169 1.70 7.13 12.26
CA SER A 169 1.28 7.72 10.99
C SER A 169 -0.24 7.81 10.89
N THR A 170 -0.71 8.97 10.45
CA THR A 170 -2.15 9.26 10.28
C THR A 170 -2.69 8.83 8.92
N THR A 171 -1.84 8.37 8.00
CA THR A 171 -2.25 7.93 6.65
C THR A 171 -1.82 6.50 6.37
N ARG A 172 -2.61 5.81 5.54
CA ARG A 172 -2.32 4.44 5.10
C ARG A 172 -0.99 4.31 4.37
N ASN A 173 -0.67 5.27 3.49
CA ASN A 173 0.56 5.23 2.70
C ASN A 173 1.79 5.29 3.59
N ALA A 174 1.78 6.13 4.63
CA ALA A 174 2.86 6.23 5.60
C ALA A 174 2.95 4.97 6.50
N ASN A 175 1.82 4.42 6.94
CA ASN A 175 1.78 3.21 7.79
C ASN A 175 2.29 1.95 7.09
N LEU A 176 2.04 1.84 5.79
CA LEU A 176 2.44 0.69 4.97
C LEU A 176 3.73 0.95 4.19
N GLN A 177 4.43 2.04 4.49
CA GLN A 177 5.66 2.39 3.81
C GLN A 177 6.82 1.51 4.27
N GLU A 178 7.46 0.87 3.31
CA GLU A 178 8.77 0.25 3.47
C GLU A 178 9.72 0.89 2.45
N VAL A 179 10.72 1.62 2.94
CA VAL A 179 11.77 2.18 2.11
C VAL A 179 13.13 1.89 2.72
N SER A 180 14.11 1.68 1.85
CA SER A 180 15.53 1.68 2.19
C SER A 180 16.21 2.60 1.19
N ILE A 181 16.66 3.76 1.65
CA ILE A 181 17.28 4.79 0.83
C ILE A 181 18.74 4.87 1.24
N SER A 182 19.61 4.40 0.37
CA SER A 182 21.06 4.46 0.52
C SER A 182 21.66 5.44 -0.47
N LYS A 183 22.99 5.45 -0.61
CA LYS A 183 23.68 6.17 -1.68
C LYS A 183 23.24 5.78 -3.08
N LEU A 184 22.71 4.57 -3.29
CA LEU A 184 22.23 4.13 -4.59
C LEU A 184 20.95 4.89 -5.00
N GLU A 185 20.05 5.08 -4.05
CA GLU A 185 18.77 5.75 -4.26
C GLU A 185 18.89 7.27 -4.15
N ALA A 186 19.66 7.79 -3.19
CA ALA A 186 19.76 9.23 -2.92
C ALA A 186 20.96 9.92 -3.58
N THR A 187 21.98 9.17 -4.04
CA THR A 187 23.32 9.67 -4.45
C THR A 187 24.13 10.29 -3.30
N ALA A 188 23.57 11.30 -2.63
CA ALA A 188 24.05 11.88 -1.39
C ALA A 188 22.86 12.47 -0.62
N MET A 189 23.03 12.77 0.66
CA MET A 189 22.03 13.46 1.48
C MET A 189 22.65 14.65 2.19
N SER A 190 21.92 15.76 2.25
CA SER A 190 22.24 16.89 3.11
C SER A 190 21.24 17.00 4.26
N PHE A 191 21.74 17.45 5.40
CA PHE A 191 20.97 17.72 6.60
C PHE A 191 21.11 19.21 6.89
N ASN A 192 19.98 19.91 6.88
CA ASN A 192 19.91 21.32 7.21
C ASN A 192 19.23 21.45 8.58
N GLY A 193 20.04 21.64 9.61
CA GLY A 193 19.58 21.90 10.98
C GLY A 193 18.83 23.21 11.13
N THR A 194 19.22 24.25 10.38
CA THR A 194 18.54 25.56 10.36
C THR A 194 17.06 25.45 9.96
N ASN A 195 16.76 24.58 9.01
CA ASN A 195 15.41 24.36 8.51
C ASN A 195 14.78 23.06 9.03
N GLY A 196 15.53 22.17 9.68
CA GLY A 196 15.07 20.85 10.11
C GLY A 196 14.69 19.93 8.95
N VAL A 197 15.45 19.97 7.84
CA VAL A 197 15.14 19.25 6.60
C VAL A 197 16.29 18.35 6.19
N ILE A 198 15.95 17.13 5.77
CA ILE A 198 16.86 16.19 5.10
C ILE A 198 16.57 16.26 3.61
N THR A 199 17.57 16.51 2.76
CA THR A 199 17.40 16.66 1.31
C THR A 199 18.29 15.67 0.55
N PRO A 200 17.75 14.83 -0.34
CA PRO A 200 18.55 13.96 -1.20
C PRO A 200 19.11 14.74 -2.40
N ALA A 201 20.28 14.32 -2.92
CA ALA A 201 20.84 14.87 -4.15
C ALA A 201 20.04 14.44 -5.38
N LYS A 202 19.51 13.21 -5.37
CA LYS A 202 18.58 12.72 -6.38
C LYS A 202 17.17 13.25 -6.13
N ALA A 203 16.65 14.03 -7.08
CA ALA A 203 15.43 14.82 -6.90
C ALA A 203 14.18 14.01 -6.54
N ASP A 204 14.06 12.79 -7.03
CA ASP A 204 12.90 11.91 -6.80
C ASP A 204 13.12 10.86 -5.69
N ALA A 205 14.27 10.86 -5.01
CA ALA A 205 14.60 9.82 -4.03
C ALA A 205 13.58 9.75 -2.88
N PHE A 206 13.01 10.89 -2.50
CA PHE A 206 12.04 10.97 -1.41
C PHE A 206 10.58 10.90 -1.89
N LYS A 207 10.30 10.61 -3.17
CA LYS A 207 8.92 10.54 -3.68
C LYS A 207 7.99 9.61 -2.89
N ASN A 208 8.56 8.52 -2.34
CA ASN A 208 7.85 7.50 -1.57
C ASN A 208 8.10 7.61 -0.06
N VAL A 209 8.59 8.77 0.43
CA VAL A 209 8.74 9.07 1.86
C VAL A 209 7.57 9.96 2.28
N TYR A 210 6.51 9.40 2.86
CA TYR A 210 5.29 10.12 3.18
C TYR A 210 5.38 10.89 4.51
N ALA A 211 4.63 11.99 4.62
CA ALA A 211 4.44 12.67 5.89
C ALA A 211 3.71 11.76 6.89
N GLY A 212 4.11 11.84 8.15
CA GLY A 212 3.70 10.95 9.23
C GLY A 212 4.53 9.66 9.33
N SER A 213 5.36 9.32 8.34
CA SER A 213 6.23 8.14 8.41
C SER A 213 7.34 8.34 9.44
N ARG A 214 7.62 7.27 10.19
CA ARG A 214 8.82 7.17 11.02
C ARG A 214 9.96 6.64 10.15
N ILE A 215 11.08 7.34 10.18
CA ILE A 215 12.31 6.98 9.48
C ILE A 215 13.46 6.82 10.46
N THR A 216 14.36 5.91 10.18
CA THR A 216 15.60 5.71 10.92
C THR A 216 16.76 6.16 10.04
N VAL A 217 17.48 7.18 10.48
CA VAL A 217 18.72 7.64 9.86
C VAL A 217 19.88 6.87 10.50
N SER A 218 20.74 6.31 9.68
CA SER A 218 21.96 5.62 10.10
C SER A 218 23.15 6.00 9.21
N GLU A 219 24.36 5.69 9.66
CA GLU A 219 25.62 5.94 8.95
C GLU A 219 25.92 7.41 8.61
N SER A 220 25.21 8.37 9.23
CA SER A 220 25.63 9.77 9.24
C SER A 220 26.97 9.90 9.96
N THR A 221 27.85 10.73 9.41
CA THR A 221 29.19 10.99 9.96
C THR A 221 29.34 12.38 10.58
N ALA A 222 28.27 13.18 10.57
CA ALA A 222 28.20 14.48 11.22
C ALA A 222 28.63 14.43 12.70
N GLN A 223 28.98 15.59 13.26
CA GLN A 223 29.37 15.72 14.66
C GLN A 223 28.54 16.83 15.34
N PRO A 224 27.61 16.48 16.25
CA PRO A 224 27.11 15.12 16.53
C PRO A 224 26.38 14.50 15.32
N PRO A 225 26.36 13.16 15.20
CA PRO A 225 25.75 12.48 14.06
C PRO A 225 24.23 12.59 14.07
N ASN A 226 23.63 12.71 12.89
CA ASN A 226 22.18 12.69 12.69
C ASN A 226 21.59 11.26 12.77
N ASN A 227 22.26 10.32 13.45
CA ASN A 227 21.78 8.94 13.55
C ASN A 227 20.67 8.84 14.60
N GLY A 228 19.57 8.20 14.24
CA GLY A 228 18.42 8.04 15.13
C GLY A 228 17.10 7.99 14.38
N ASP A 229 16.03 7.98 15.15
CA ASP A 229 14.66 7.91 14.63
C ASP A 229 14.03 9.30 14.55
N PHE A 230 13.37 9.55 13.43
CA PHE A 230 12.68 10.81 13.15
C PHE A 230 11.28 10.52 12.62
N THR A 231 10.36 11.44 12.87
CA THR A 231 9.06 11.46 12.18
C THR A 231 9.08 12.53 11.11
N VAL A 232 8.73 12.16 9.88
CA VAL A 232 8.58 13.12 8.78
C VAL A 232 7.31 13.93 9.04
N LYS A 233 7.45 15.18 9.48
CA LYS A 233 6.31 16.06 9.79
C LYS A 233 5.63 16.58 8.53
N SER A 234 6.42 16.88 7.50
CA SER A 234 5.93 17.31 6.20
C SER A 234 6.97 17.11 5.11
N LYS A 235 6.55 17.29 3.86
CA LYS A 235 7.47 17.48 2.74
C LYS A 235 8.04 18.90 2.78
N ALA A 236 9.32 19.03 2.49
CA ALA A 236 9.96 20.32 2.31
C ALA A 236 10.27 20.50 0.83
N MET A 237 9.47 21.35 0.17
CA MET A 237 9.83 21.80 -1.17
C MET A 237 11.15 22.54 -1.13
N CYS A 238 12.00 22.27 -2.10
CA CYS A 238 13.25 23.00 -2.29
C CYS A 238 13.20 23.80 -3.60
N ASN A 239 14.08 24.78 -3.69
CA ASN A 239 14.44 25.38 -4.96
C ASN A 239 15.47 24.52 -5.73
N ILE A 240 15.84 24.94 -6.94
CA ILE A 240 16.83 24.23 -7.78
C ILE A 240 18.20 24.04 -7.10
N ALA A 241 18.56 24.86 -6.11
CA ALA A 241 19.79 24.72 -5.33
C ALA A 241 19.67 23.71 -4.17
N GLY A 242 18.51 23.07 -3.99
CA GLY A 242 18.25 22.15 -2.88
C GLY A 242 17.99 22.84 -1.54
N THR A 243 17.81 24.16 -1.53
CA THR A 243 17.47 24.91 -0.32
C THR A 243 15.95 24.84 -0.09
N PRO A 244 15.48 24.47 1.11
CA PRO A 244 14.06 24.48 1.42
C PRO A 244 13.43 25.86 1.21
N LEU A 245 12.23 25.90 0.61
CA LEU A 245 11.48 27.14 0.45
C LEU A 245 11.11 27.73 1.82
N ALA A 246 11.01 29.06 1.86
CA ALA A 246 10.62 29.84 3.03
C ALA A 246 9.46 30.78 2.68
N GLU A 247 8.81 31.34 3.70
CA GLU A 247 7.83 32.41 3.49
C GLU A 247 8.53 33.67 2.97
N GLY A 248 7.84 34.41 2.11
CA GLY A 248 8.38 35.64 1.53
C GLY A 248 7.61 36.08 0.30
N ASN A 249 8.28 36.85 -0.54
CA ASN A 249 7.70 37.35 -1.77
C ASN A 249 8.76 37.49 -2.86
N SER A 250 8.29 37.64 -4.10
CA SER A 250 9.12 37.89 -5.26
C SER A 250 8.39 38.76 -6.28
N THR A 251 9.13 39.66 -6.93
CA THR A 251 8.63 40.55 -7.98
C THR A 251 9.22 40.25 -9.35
N THR A 252 10.06 39.21 -9.47
CA THR A 252 10.83 38.94 -10.70
C THR A 252 10.67 37.50 -11.19
N ASN A 253 9.69 36.75 -10.68
CA ASN A 253 9.44 35.38 -11.13
C ASN A 253 8.39 35.31 -12.23
N VAL A 254 8.60 34.37 -13.14
CA VAL A 254 7.66 33.97 -14.18
C VAL A 254 7.17 32.55 -13.87
N ILE A 255 5.87 32.32 -14.07
CA ILE A 255 5.26 30.99 -13.98
C ILE A 255 5.01 30.47 -15.38
N SER A 256 5.42 29.24 -15.66
CA SER A 256 5.18 28.58 -16.95
C SER A 256 4.44 27.26 -16.73
N PHE A 257 3.28 27.07 -17.36
CA PHE A 257 2.40 25.91 -17.14
C PHE A 257 1.75 25.40 -18.43
N GLY A 258 1.24 24.16 -18.40
CA GLY A 258 0.55 23.52 -19.52
C GLY A 258 1.47 22.73 -20.47
N THR A 259 0.87 21.92 -21.36
CA THR A 259 1.61 21.11 -22.35
C THR A 259 2.14 21.92 -23.52
N THR A 260 1.45 23.00 -23.86
CA THR A 260 1.98 24.12 -24.65
C THR A 260 2.21 25.26 -23.66
N PRO A 261 3.45 25.48 -23.21
CA PRO A 261 3.75 26.39 -22.12
C PRO A 261 3.11 27.75 -22.29
N THR A 262 2.29 28.13 -21.32
CA THR A 262 1.73 29.46 -21.16
C THR A 262 2.47 30.14 -20.01
N ASN A 263 2.96 31.35 -20.24
CA ASN A 263 3.72 32.12 -19.26
C ASN A 263 2.83 33.17 -18.59
N ILE A 264 2.85 33.21 -17.26
CA ILE A 264 2.35 34.31 -16.44
C ILE A 264 3.58 35.12 -16.03
N LEU A 265 3.72 36.30 -16.63
CA LEU A 265 4.86 37.20 -16.40
C LEU A 265 4.74 37.91 -15.04
N ASP A 266 5.85 38.42 -14.53
CA ASP A 266 5.90 39.15 -13.27
C ASP A 266 4.91 40.32 -13.22
N THR A 267 4.81 41.11 -14.31
CA THR A 267 3.92 42.25 -14.47
C THR A 267 2.45 41.87 -14.35
N ALA A 268 2.08 40.65 -14.74
CA ALA A 268 0.70 40.17 -14.63
C ALA A 268 0.34 39.83 -13.18
N THR A 269 1.31 39.44 -12.36
CA THR A 269 1.13 39.10 -10.94
C THR A 269 1.31 40.31 -10.03
N GLY A 270 2.10 41.30 -10.45
CA GLY A 270 2.56 42.44 -9.67
C GLY A 270 3.60 42.07 -8.60
N GLN A 271 3.34 40.98 -7.87
CA GLN A 271 4.21 40.34 -6.90
C GLN A 271 3.60 38.98 -6.56
N LEU A 272 4.45 37.96 -6.42
CA LEU A 272 4.07 36.68 -5.84
C LEU A 272 4.38 36.67 -4.35
N ASN A 273 3.45 36.16 -3.54
CA ASN A 273 3.60 35.98 -2.11
C ASN A 273 3.54 34.49 -1.79
N PHE A 274 4.46 34.04 -0.94
CA PHE A 274 4.65 32.66 -0.56
C PHE A 274 4.46 32.50 0.94
N THR A 275 3.55 31.63 1.35
CA THR A 275 3.27 31.33 2.76
C THR A 275 3.14 29.83 2.97
N PHE A 276 3.46 29.33 4.17
CA PHE A 276 3.24 27.93 4.47
C PHE A 276 1.75 27.60 4.58
N ALA A 277 1.39 26.38 4.18
CA ALA A 277 0.16 25.73 4.57
C ALA A 277 0.41 24.84 5.81
N PRO A 278 -0.63 24.47 6.58
CA PRO A 278 -0.48 23.63 7.78
C PRO A 278 0.20 22.28 7.56
N ASP A 279 0.08 21.70 6.36
CA ASP A 279 0.70 20.43 5.99
C ASP A 279 2.16 20.56 5.53
N GLY A 280 2.73 21.78 5.62
CA GLY A 280 4.09 22.12 5.18
C GLY A 280 4.26 22.35 3.68
N THR A 281 3.18 22.21 2.90
CA THR A 281 3.17 22.70 1.51
C THR A 281 3.17 24.24 1.48
N MET A 282 3.25 24.81 0.29
CA MET A 282 3.37 26.26 0.07
C MET A 282 2.13 26.76 -0.65
N ASN A 283 1.63 27.88 -0.19
CA ASN A 283 0.64 28.69 -0.87
C ASN A 283 1.35 29.80 -1.63
N MET A 284 0.94 30.00 -2.88
CA MET A 284 1.35 31.10 -3.73
C MET A 284 0.11 31.93 -4.05
N SER A 285 0.19 33.23 -3.81
CA SER A 285 -0.82 34.21 -4.21
C SER A 285 -0.17 35.37 -4.95
N ALA A 286 -0.97 36.14 -5.67
CA ALA A 286 -0.50 37.31 -6.42
C ALA A 286 -1.19 38.58 -5.92
N ASN A 287 -0.50 39.72 -5.96
CA ASN A 287 -1.11 41.02 -5.63
C ASN A 287 -2.20 41.40 -6.65
N THR A 288 -2.00 41.08 -7.93
CA THR A 288 -3.04 41.22 -8.95
C THR A 288 -4.02 40.06 -8.86
N ALA A 289 -5.22 40.34 -8.36
CA ALA A 289 -6.26 39.34 -8.14
C ALA A 289 -6.63 38.58 -9.44
N GLY A 290 -6.80 37.25 -9.33
CA GLY A 290 -7.20 36.39 -10.45
C GLY A 290 -6.09 36.03 -11.44
N SER A 291 -4.89 36.60 -11.34
CA SER A 291 -3.77 36.30 -12.25
C SER A 291 -3.35 34.82 -12.24
N LEU A 292 -3.57 34.11 -11.13
CA LEU A 292 -3.29 32.67 -10.99
C LEU A 292 -4.52 31.77 -11.23
N SER A 293 -5.66 32.31 -11.65
CA SER A 293 -6.92 31.55 -11.75
C SER A 293 -6.90 30.45 -12.82
N ALA A 294 -6.05 30.57 -13.84
CA ALA A 294 -5.92 29.59 -14.92
C ALA A 294 -5.21 28.29 -14.48
N MET A 295 -4.55 28.28 -13.32
CA MET A 295 -3.83 27.13 -12.80
C MET A 295 -4.81 26.12 -12.18
N THR A 296 -5.07 25.00 -12.86
CA THR A 296 -6.01 23.97 -12.39
C THR A 296 -5.30 22.90 -11.55
N VAL A 297 -6.06 22.22 -10.68
CA VAL A 297 -5.55 21.12 -9.86
C VAL A 297 -4.92 20.02 -10.73
N GLY A 298 -3.73 19.56 -10.34
CA GLY A 298 -2.93 18.58 -11.09
C GLY A 298 -2.12 19.17 -12.24
N SER A 299 -2.27 20.47 -12.56
CA SER A 299 -1.40 21.12 -13.54
C SER A 299 0.02 21.19 -13.02
N LYS A 300 0.97 20.81 -13.87
CA LYS A 300 2.40 21.01 -13.65
C LYS A 300 2.81 22.40 -14.10
N PHE A 301 3.71 23.01 -13.37
CA PHE A 301 4.26 24.31 -13.71
C PHE A 301 5.71 24.43 -13.25
N THR A 302 6.38 25.45 -13.76
CA THR A 302 7.73 25.85 -13.35
C THR A 302 7.69 27.28 -12.88
N ILE A 303 8.52 27.59 -11.87
CA ILE A 303 8.86 28.95 -11.49
C ILE A 303 10.29 29.18 -11.99
N SER A 304 10.48 30.27 -12.72
CA SER A 304 11.76 30.71 -13.24
C SER A 304 11.99 32.19 -12.92
N PRO A 305 13.23 32.70 -12.94
CA PRO A 305 13.47 34.14 -12.89
C PRO A 305 12.91 34.83 -14.14
N GLN A 306 12.87 36.15 -14.18
CA GLN A 306 12.60 36.93 -15.39
C GLN A 306 13.92 37.39 -16.03
N LEU A 307 14.01 37.28 -17.36
CA LEU A 307 15.23 37.60 -18.12
C LEU A 307 15.59 39.08 -18.17
N ALA A 308 14.63 39.98 -17.94
CA ALA A 308 14.86 41.41 -18.05
C ALA A 308 15.83 41.90 -16.96
N GLY A 309 17.11 42.02 -17.29
CA GLY A 309 18.12 42.68 -16.46
C GLY A 309 19.13 41.78 -15.71
N GLY A 310 19.29 40.51 -16.08
CA GLY A 310 20.26 39.63 -15.42
C GLY A 310 19.87 39.26 -13.99
N SER A 311 18.57 39.10 -13.73
CA SER A 311 18.02 38.91 -12.40
C SER A 311 18.55 37.62 -11.74
N ALA A 312 18.98 37.76 -10.48
CA ALA A 312 19.41 36.66 -9.62
C ALA A 312 18.24 35.68 -9.33
N THR A 313 18.59 34.45 -8.96
CA THR A 313 17.65 33.46 -8.41
C THR A 313 16.90 34.07 -7.22
N THR A 314 15.57 34.00 -7.25
CA THR A 314 14.68 34.53 -6.21
C THR A 314 14.51 33.56 -5.05
N GLY A 315 14.99 32.32 -5.21
CA GLY A 315 14.92 31.28 -4.19
C GLY A 315 13.67 30.41 -4.29
N TYR A 316 12.84 30.60 -5.32
CA TYR A 316 11.59 29.85 -5.56
C TYR A 316 11.61 29.05 -6.87
N GLU A 317 12.74 29.03 -7.59
CA GLU A 317 12.86 28.34 -8.86
C GLU A 317 12.70 26.83 -8.69
N GLY A 318 11.95 26.21 -9.60
CA GLY A 318 11.75 24.76 -9.60
C GLY A 318 10.54 24.33 -10.43
N ALA A 319 10.28 23.02 -10.41
CA ALA A 319 9.14 22.37 -11.01
C ALA A 319 8.17 21.87 -9.94
N TYR A 320 6.89 22.19 -10.13
CA TYR A 320 5.85 22.04 -9.13
C TYR A 320 4.53 21.54 -9.75
N GLU A 321 3.63 21.07 -8.89
CA GLU A 321 2.29 20.60 -9.24
C GLU A 321 1.26 21.30 -8.35
N VAL A 322 0.16 21.75 -8.96
CA VAL A 322 -0.96 22.39 -8.24
C VAL A 322 -1.73 21.34 -7.44
N VAL A 323 -1.79 21.50 -6.12
CA VAL A 323 -2.59 20.68 -5.21
C VAL A 323 -4.00 21.24 -5.07
N SER A 324 -4.14 22.56 -4.94
CA SER A 324 -5.44 23.23 -4.97
C SER A 324 -5.30 24.67 -5.46
N ASN A 325 -6.38 25.23 -6.02
CA ASN A 325 -6.46 26.66 -6.34
C ASN A 325 -7.80 27.19 -5.82
N LYS A 326 -7.77 27.97 -4.75
CA LYS A 326 -8.95 28.56 -4.14
C LYS A 326 -8.85 30.07 -4.27
N ASN A 327 -9.67 30.66 -5.15
CA ASN A 327 -9.72 32.10 -5.40
C ASN A 327 -8.36 32.72 -5.76
N GLY A 328 -7.53 32.03 -6.56
CA GLY A 328 -6.21 32.51 -6.96
C GLY A 328 -5.10 32.30 -5.93
N VAL A 329 -5.40 31.63 -4.80
CA VAL A 329 -4.39 31.09 -3.89
C VAL A 329 -4.10 29.66 -4.30
N VAL A 330 -2.92 29.46 -4.86
CA VAL A 330 -2.44 28.18 -5.39
C VAL A 330 -1.63 27.48 -4.30
N ASN A 331 -2.14 26.37 -3.80
CA ASN A 331 -1.36 25.43 -2.98
C ASN A 331 -0.63 24.45 -3.90
N PHE A 332 0.66 24.23 -3.70
CA PHE A 332 1.48 23.42 -4.59
C PHE A 332 2.49 22.53 -3.86
N LYS A 333 2.99 21.52 -4.58
CA LYS A 333 4.01 20.56 -4.13
C LYS A 333 5.08 20.38 -5.22
N THR A 334 6.21 19.74 -4.90
CA THR A 334 7.25 19.38 -5.88
C THR A 334 6.68 18.46 -6.97
N SER A 335 7.05 18.67 -8.23
CA SER A 335 6.77 17.72 -9.31
C SER A 335 7.97 16.79 -9.53
N TYR A 336 7.78 15.49 -9.39
CA TYR A 336 8.86 14.51 -9.67
C TYR A 336 8.92 14.08 -11.13
N ASP A 337 7.96 14.49 -11.96
CA ASP A 337 7.88 14.03 -13.34
C ASP A 337 9.02 14.56 -14.22
N VAL A 338 9.56 15.73 -13.87
CA VAL A 338 10.75 16.32 -14.51
C VAL A 338 12.03 15.53 -14.24
N ALA A 339 12.03 14.58 -13.30
CA ALA A 339 13.18 13.73 -13.00
C ALA A 339 13.17 12.40 -13.77
N LYS A 340 12.13 12.14 -14.57
CA LYS A 340 11.99 10.90 -15.34
C LYS A 340 12.74 11.01 -16.66
N ASP A 341 13.41 9.93 -17.07
CA ASP A 341 13.93 9.84 -18.42
C ASP A 341 12.75 9.77 -19.42
N GLU A 342 12.92 10.41 -20.57
CA GLU A 342 11.87 10.53 -21.58
C GLU A 342 12.48 10.55 -22.99
N SER A 343 11.84 9.91 -23.96
CA SER A 343 12.17 10.06 -25.39
C SER A 343 11.01 10.73 -26.11
N VAL A 344 11.29 11.80 -26.86
CA VAL A 344 10.31 12.61 -27.58
C VAL A 344 10.70 12.74 -29.04
N ALA A 345 9.72 12.68 -29.94
CA ALA A 345 9.95 12.99 -31.35
C ALA A 345 10.26 14.49 -31.49
N SER A 346 11.32 14.85 -32.21
CA SER A 346 11.74 16.24 -32.42
C SER A 346 10.64 17.13 -33.02
N THR A 347 9.74 16.53 -33.81
CA THR A 347 8.59 17.22 -34.42
C THR A 347 7.44 17.47 -33.46
N ALA A 348 7.37 16.74 -32.34
CA ALA A 348 6.35 16.88 -31.31
C ALA A 348 6.77 17.85 -30.19
N LEU A 349 8.09 18.10 -30.05
CA LEU A 349 8.61 19.06 -29.10
C LEU A 349 8.34 20.48 -29.62
N THR A 350 7.82 21.35 -28.74
CA THR A 350 7.84 22.80 -28.95
C THR A 350 8.93 23.38 -28.07
N PHE A 351 9.79 24.25 -28.62
CA PHE A 351 10.86 24.88 -27.86
C PHE A 351 10.92 26.39 -28.08
N GLY A 352 11.39 27.10 -27.06
CA GLY A 352 11.66 28.53 -27.11
C GLY A 352 12.89 28.87 -26.29
N VAL A 353 13.58 29.94 -26.68
CA VAL A 353 14.75 30.46 -25.96
C VAL A 353 14.51 31.92 -25.66
N ASN A 354 14.64 32.28 -24.39
CA ASN A 354 14.49 33.66 -23.92
C ASN A 354 13.17 34.34 -24.34
N GLY A 355 12.07 33.57 -24.32
CA GLY A 355 10.74 34.03 -24.72
C GLY A 355 10.50 34.07 -26.24
N ALA A 356 11.53 33.83 -27.07
CA ALA A 356 11.37 33.69 -28.51
C ALA A 356 11.06 32.22 -28.87
N ALA A 357 9.94 32.00 -29.56
CA ALA A 357 9.61 30.70 -30.13
C ALA A 357 10.65 30.32 -31.18
N GLN A 358 11.05 29.06 -31.19
CA GLN A 358 11.97 28.51 -32.18
C GLN A 358 11.23 27.55 -33.11
N ALA A 359 11.68 27.46 -34.37
CA ALA A 359 11.06 26.57 -35.35
C ALA A 359 11.44 25.11 -35.05
N ASN A 360 10.44 24.22 -35.10
CA ASN A 360 10.69 22.78 -35.00
C ASN A 360 11.75 22.34 -36.03
N PRO A 361 12.66 21.42 -35.68
CA PRO A 361 13.69 20.95 -36.61
C PRO A 361 13.05 20.36 -37.86
N ALA A 362 13.62 20.69 -39.03
CA ALA A 362 13.05 20.29 -40.32
C ALA A 362 13.07 18.76 -40.57
N THR A 363 13.93 18.02 -39.86
CA THR A 363 14.04 16.56 -39.98
C THR A 363 13.53 15.87 -38.71
N ALA A 364 12.66 14.87 -38.88
CA ALA A 364 12.20 14.03 -37.79
C ALA A 364 13.35 13.22 -37.18
N GLY A 365 13.51 13.28 -35.86
CA GLY A 365 14.47 12.53 -35.08
C GLY A 365 13.97 12.33 -33.65
N THR A 366 14.75 11.64 -32.83
CA THR A 366 14.42 11.42 -31.41
C THR A 366 15.31 12.28 -30.52
N LEU A 367 14.69 12.90 -29.53
CA LEU A 367 15.34 13.61 -28.44
C LEU A 367 15.19 12.80 -27.16
N ASN A 368 16.27 12.66 -26.39
CA ASN A 368 16.27 11.91 -25.14
C ASN A 368 16.56 12.86 -23.97
N PHE A 369 15.67 12.89 -22.99
CA PHE A 369 15.90 13.50 -21.70
C PHE A 369 16.50 12.43 -20.77
N THR A 370 17.63 12.75 -20.15
CA THR A 370 18.29 11.88 -19.17
C THR A 370 18.60 12.65 -17.90
N SER A 371 18.14 12.13 -16.77
CA SER A 371 18.38 12.71 -15.45
C SER A 371 19.61 12.10 -14.78
N THR A 372 20.57 12.95 -14.37
CA THR A 372 21.79 12.54 -13.67
C THR A 372 21.94 13.34 -12.37
N SER A 373 22.22 12.65 -11.26
CA SER A 373 22.46 13.28 -9.96
C SER A 373 23.95 13.21 -9.58
N SER A 374 24.45 14.26 -8.93
CA SER A 374 25.86 14.36 -8.54
C SER A 374 26.03 14.41 -7.03
N ALA A 375 26.87 13.50 -6.51
CA ALA A 375 27.27 13.50 -5.09
C ALA A 375 28.21 14.67 -4.75
N VAL A 376 28.82 15.32 -5.76
CA VAL A 376 29.74 16.44 -5.57
C VAL A 376 28.98 17.76 -5.42
N THR A 377 27.97 17.98 -6.26
CA THR A 377 27.18 19.23 -6.24
C THR A 377 25.90 19.10 -5.41
N GLY A 378 25.41 17.87 -5.17
CA GLY A 378 24.13 17.65 -4.50
C GLY A 378 22.92 17.91 -5.37
N LYS A 379 23.11 17.99 -6.69
CA LYS A 379 22.06 18.42 -7.63
C LYS A 379 21.69 17.33 -8.61
N THR A 380 20.48 17.43 -9.14
CA THR A 380 20.01 16.64 -10.29
C THR A 380 19.93 17.51 -11.52
N THR A 381 20.54 17.05 -12.60
CA THR A 381 20.58 17.70 -13.90
C THR A 381 19.84 16.83 -14.92
N VAL A 382 18.91 17.43 -15.64
CA VAL A 382 18.29 16.84 -16.83
C VAL A 382 19.08 17.31 -18.03
N THR A 383 19.49 16.38 -18.89
CA THR A 383 20.12 16.70 -20.18
C THR A 383 19.23 16.22 -21.31
N LEU A 384 18.88 17.13 -22.21
CA LEU A 384 18.23 16.85 -23.47
C LEU A 384 19.30 16.61 -24.53
N ASN A 385 19.39 15.38 -25.04
CA ASN A 385 20.34 14.97 -26.07
C ASN A 385 19.62 14.70 -27.39
N ALA A 386 20.16 15.26 -28.48
CA ALA A 386 19.80 14.83 -29.82
C ALA A 386 20.37 13.42 -30.09
N ALA A 387 19.52 12.47 -30.51
CA ALA A 387 20.00 11.16 -30.93
C ALA A 387 20.92 11.29 -32.16
N THR A 388 21.84 10.33 -32.34
CA THR A 388 22.75 10.30 -33.48
C THR A 388 21.97 10.42 -34.80
N GLY A 389 22.23 11.49 -35.57
CA GLY A 389 21.54 11.77 -36.84
C GLY A 389 20.35 12.73 -36.74
N ALA A 390 19.93 13.15 -35.55
CA ALA A 390 18.93 14.21 -35.39
C ALA A 390 19.57 15.59 -35.70
N THR A 391 19.07 16.29 -36.72
CA THR A 391 19.52 17.63 -37.10
C THR A 391 18.92 18.70 -36.19
N ILE A 392 19.31 18.73 -34.93
CA ILE A 392 19.00 19.83 -34.00
C ILE A 392 20.30 20.46 -33.56
N ASP A 393 20.44 21.75 -33.82
CA ASP A 393 21.60 22.53 -33.39
C ASP A 393 21.22 23.39 -32.17
N PHE A 394 21.73 23.02 -31.00
CA PHE A 394 21.61 23.79 -29.78
C PHE A 394 22.75 24.81 -29.60
N ALA A 395 23.63 25.00 -30.59
CA ALA A 395 24.82 25.87 -30.47
C ALA A 395 24.49 27.35 -30.21
N ALA A 396 23.27 27.80 -30.50
CA ALA A 396 22.82 29.16 -30.20
C ALA A 396 22.38 29.36 -28.74
N ILE A 397 22.27 28.28 -27.95
CA ILE A 397 21.84 28.31 -26.55
C ILE A 397 23.06 28.46 -25.64
N ASN A 398 22.99 29.38 -24.69
CA ASN A 398 24.04 29.67 -23.73
C ASN A 398 23.61 29.30 -22.31
N VAL A 399 24.58 29.08 -21.43
CA VAL A 399 24.34 28.95 -19.99
C VAL A 399 23.70 30.24 -19.48
N GLY A 400 22.62 30.10 -18.71
CA GLY A 400 21.81 31.21 -18.21
C GLY A 400 20.60 31.56 -19.09
N ASP A 401 20.51 31.06 -20.32
CA ASP A 401 19.31 31.23 -21.14
C ASP A 401 18.12 30.50 -20.52
N GLN A 402 16.92 31.00 -20.80
CA GLN A 402 15.67 30.30 -20.48
C GLN A 402 15.23 29.44 -21.64
N LEU A 403 15.20 28.13 -21.39
CA LEU A 403 14.68 27.13 -22.30
C LEU A 403 13.23 26.84 -21.94
N THR A 404 12.31 27.23 -22.81
CA THR A 404 10.89 26.84 -22.72
C THR A 404 10.67 25.57 -23.51
N LEU A 405 10.05 24.56 -22.89
CA LEU A 405 9.80 23.24 -23.45
C LEU A 405 8.32 22.88 -23.34
N GLY A 406 7.75 22.35 -24.42
CA GLY A 406 6.37 21.86 -24.49
C GLY A 406 6.24 20.63 -25.38
N GLY A 407 5.09 19.96 -25.32
CA GLY A 407 4.82 18.72 -26.06
C GLY A 407 5.44 17.47 -25.45
N THR A 408 5.98 17.57 -24.23
CA THR A 408 6.56 16.46 -23.46
C THR A 408 5.57 15.92 -22.43
N SER A 409 5.86 14.77 -21.85
CA SER A 409 5.14 14.20 -20.71
C SER A 409 5.69 14.66 -19.36
N GLY A 410 7.01 14.84 -19.26
CA GLY A 410 7.71 15.15 -18.01
C GLY A 410 8.25 16.58 -17.89
N HIS A 411 8.66 17.18 -19.00
CA HIS A 411 9.57 18.34 -19.03
C HIS A 411 8.94 19.61 -19.59
N ASN A 412 7.63 19.79 -19.43
CA ASN A 412 6.98 21.02 -19.88
C ASN A 412 7.23 22.15 -18.88
N GLY A 413 7.60 23.32 -19.38
CA GLY A 413 7.89 24.48 -18.53
C GLY A 413 8.97 25.36 -19.11
N THR A 414 9.46 26.29 -18.29
CA THR A 414 10.63 27.12 -18.59
C THR A 414 11.70 26.82 -17.56
N PHE A 415 12.92 26.56 -18.04
CA PHE A 415 14.07 26.14 -17.23
C PHE A 415 15.29 26.99 -17.55
N THR A 416 16.13 27.27 -16.55
CA THR A 416 17.41 27.94 -16.76
C THR A 416 18.47 26.94 -17.22
N VAL A 417 19.11 27.24 -18.35
CA VAL A 417 20.15 26.40 -18.94
C VAL A 417 21.41 26.42 -18.07
N THR A 418 21.92 25.24 -17.72
CA THR A 418 23.13 25.06 -16.90
C THR A 418 24.33 24.56 -17.70
N ALA A 419 24.09 23.91 -18.84
CA ALA A 419 25.11 23.54 -19.80
C ALA A 419 24.50 23.43 -21.21
N ALA A 420 25.30 23.74 -22.24
CA ALA A 420 24.89 23.58 -23.63
C ALA A 420 26.09 23.16 -24.50
N THR A 421 25.82 22.33 -25.49
CA THR A 421 26.70 21.97 -26.60
C THR A 421 25.91 22.06 -27.91
N ALA A 422 26.53 21.79 -29.05
CA ALA A 422 25.79 21.73 -30.32
C ALA A 422 24.65 20.68 -30.33
N THR A 423 24.76 19.61 -29.53
CA THR A 423 23.84 18.46 -29.55
C THR A 423 23.13 18.19 -28.23
N SER A 424 23.37 19.00 -27.20
CA SER A 424 22.74 18.84 -25.90
C SER A 424 22.50 20.15 -25.17
N VAL A 425 21.43 20.20 -24.38
CA VAL A 425 21.17 21.29 -23.43
C VAL A 425 20.75 20.69 -22.09
N SER A 426 21.24 21.27 -20.99
CA SER A 426 20.98 20.78 -19.63
C SER A 426 20.35 21.85 -18.76
N PHE A 427 19.54 21.43 -17.81
CA PHE A 427 19.01 22.27 -16.74
C PHE A 427 18.94 21.49 -15.43
N GLU A 428 18.92 22.20 -14.31
CA GLU A 428 18.78 21.59 -12.98
C GLU A 428 17.30 21.53 -12.57
N ILE A 429 16.96 20.53 -11.76
CA ILE A 429 15.63 20.37 -11.17
C ILE A 429 15.73 20.32 -9.65
N ASN A 430 14.73 20.88 -8.97
CA ASN A 430 14.69 20.92 -7.52
C ASN A 430 14.41 19.54 -6.91
N PRO A 431 15.12 19.15 -5.84
CA PRO A 431 14.76 17.98 -5.07
C PRO A 431 13.56 18.27 -4.16
N GLU A 432 13.10 17.24 -3.47
CA GLU A 432 12.21 17.40 -2.32
C GLU A 432 12.85 16.83 -1.06
N GLY A 433 12.85 17.62 0.00
CA GLY A 433 13.30 17.20 1.32
C GLY A 433 12.21 16.61 2.20
N ALA A 434 12.62 15.89 3.24
CA ALA A 434 11.77 15.46 4.34
C ALA A 434 12.01 16.39 5.53
N ARG A 435 10.96 17.08 6.00
CA ARG A 435 11.03 17.90 7.19
C ARG A 435 10.80 17.02 8.42
N VAL A 436 11.73 17.11 9.36
CA VAL A 436 11.64 16.41 10.66
C VAL A 436 11.43 17.38 11.83
N SER A 437 11.62 18.68 11.61
CA SER A 437 11.29 19.70 12.61
C SER A 437 9.80 19.79 12.87
N GLN A 438 9.44 20.09 14.11
CA GLN A 438 8.06 20.35 14.52
C GLN A 438 7.56 21.72 14.06
N LEU A 439 8.45 22.71 14.03
CA LEU A 439 8.16 24.06 13.59
C LEU A 439 8.53 24.24 12.12
N LEU A 440 7.62 24.90 11.41
CA LEU A 440 7.88 25.58 10.16
C LEU A 440 8.48 26.95 10.46
N PRO A 441 9.63 27.33 9.85
CA PRO A 441 10.24 28.63 10.07
C PRO A 441 9.29 29.77 9.71
N GLN A 442 8.98 30.64 10.68
CA GLN A 442 8.10 31.80 10.46
C GLN A 442 8.59 32.99 11.29
N THR A 443 8.28 34.21 10.86
CA THR A 443 8.69 35.42 11.57
C THR A 443 7.53 36.41 11.69
N GLY A 444 7.50 37.17 12.78
CA GLY A 444 6.55 38.29 12.95
C GLY A 444 5.07 37.90 13.01
N ARG A 445 4.73 36.68 13.44
CA ARG A 445 3.34 36.22 13.57
C ARG A 445 2.62 36.94 14.72
N THR A 446 1.55 37.66 14.42
CA THR A 446 0.75 38.41 15.42
C THR A 446 -0.58 37.75 15.76
N ASP A 447 -0.92 36.65 15.08
CA ASP A 447 -2.21 35.96 15.18
C ASP A 447 -2.16 34.69 16.06
N VAL A 448 -1.00 34.38 16.63
CA VAL A 448 -0.79 33.19 17.47
C VAL A 448 -1.29 33.45 18.89
N LYS A 449 -2.08 32.49 19.40
CA LYS A 449 -2.46 32.37 20.80
C LYS A 449 -1.76 31.17 21.43
N MET A 450 -1.20 31.37 22.61
CA MET A 450 -0.55 30.33 23.41
C MET A 450 -1.30 30.12 24.72
N SER A 451 -1.78 28.91 24.95
CA SER A 451 -2.51 28.53 26.16
C SER A 451 -1.76 27.45 26.94
N PHE A 452 -1.79 27.52 28.27
CA PHE A 452 -1.21 26.50 29.15
C PHE A 452 -1.88 26.51 30.53
N LEU A 453 -1.78 25.40 31.26
CA LEU A 453 -2.25 25.31 32.64
C LEU A 453 -1.26 26.03 33.57
N ASP A 454 -1.73 27.05 34.27
CA ASP A 454 -0.99 27.63 35.37
C ASP A 454 -1.30 26.84 36.65
N ALA A 455 -0.28 26.13 37.15
CA ALA A 455 -0.41 25.28 38.34
C ALA A 455 -0.70 26.09 39.62
N ASN A 456 -0.27 27.36 39.70
CA ASN A 456 -0.52 28.20 40.87
C ASN A 456 -1.97 28.71 40.89
N LEU A 457 -2.53 28.97 39.71
CA LEU A 457 -3.92 29.42 39.56
C LEU A 457 -4.92 28.26 39.45
N GLY A 458 -4.44 27.05 39.13
CA GLY A 458 -5.29 25.91 38.82
C GLY A 458 -6.16 26.13 37.58
N ALA A 459 -5.74 27.01 36.66
CA ALA A 459 -6.53 27.48 35.53
C ALA A 459 -5.70 27.60 34.25
N THR A 460 -6.34 27.42 33.09
CA THR A 460 -5.71 27.66 31.80
C THR A 460 -5.58 29.14 31.53
N VAL A 461 -4.36 29.60 31.32
CA VAL A 461 -4.03 30.96 30.90
C VAL A 461 -3.82 30.97 29.40
N THR A 462 -4.23 32.05 28.73
CA THR A 462 -4.00 32.27 27.29
C THR A 462 -3.29 33.60 27.09
N ARG A 463 -2.19 33.58 26.33
CA ARG A 463 -1.39 34.74 25.95
C ARG A 463 -1.45 34.93 24.44
N ASP A 464 -1.40 36.17 23.97
CA ASP A 464 -1.50 36.52 22.54
C ASP A 464 -0.57 37.69 22.18
N SER A 465 -0.82 38.36 21.05
CA SER A 465 -0.02 39.50 20.60
C SER A 465 0.00 40.69 21.56
N THR A 466 -0.96 40.81 22.49
CA THR A 466 -0.88 41.83 23.57
C THR A 466 0.24 41.52 24.56
N ASN A 467 0.69 40.27 24.63
CA ASN A 467 1.81 39.84 25.47
C ASN A 467 3.12 39.72 24.70
N PHE A 468 3.07 39.23 23.45
CA PHE A 468 4.28 38.90 22.69
C PHE A 468 4.69 40.01 21.71
N THR A 469 3.79 40.93 21.37
CA THR A 469 3.81 41.76 20.15
C THR A 469 3.74 40.91 18.88
N SER A 470 4.73 40.05 18.65
CA SER A 470 4.76 39.04 17.59
C SER A 470 5.65 37.86 17.96
N LEU A 471 5.42 36.70 17.35
CA LEU A 471 6.20 35.49 17.54
C LEU A 471 6.95 35.09 16.27
N SER A 472 8.18 34.60 16.44
CA SER A 472 8.98 33.95 15.40
C SER A 472 9.31 32.52 15.80
N PHE A 473 9.25 31.60 14.84
CA PHE A 473 9.43 30.17 15.01
C PHE A 473 10.67 29.73 14.25
N SER A 474 11.56 29.00 14.91
CA SER A 474 12.83 28.54 14.37
C SER A 474 13.05 27.06 14.70
N PRO A 475 13.40 26.22 13.70
CA PRO A 475 13.82 24.84 13.93
C PRO A 475 15.15 24.69 14.69
N THR A 476 15.78 25.81 15.09
CA THR A 476 17.05 25.80 15.82
C THR A 476 16.95 26.49 17.17
N GLY A 477 17.62 25.89 18.14
CA GLY A 477 17.80 26.37 19.50
C GLY A 477 18.89 25.57 20.19
N THR A 478 19.06 25.80 21.49
CA THR A 478 20.13 25.16 22.28
C THR A 478 19.70 23.79 22.83
N ALA A 479 18.47 23.69 23.32
CA ALA A 479 17.86 22.51 23.92
C ALA A 479 16.69 21.94 23.09
N GLY A 480 16.21 22.70 22.09
CA GLY A 480 15.11 22.29 21.23
C GLY A 480 14.82 23.33 20.13
N GLU A 481 13.60 23.33 19.59
CA GLU A 481 13.18 24.33 18.59
C GLU A 481 12.66 25.60 19.26
N ARG A 482 12.97 26.77 18.71
CA ARG A 482 12.82 28.05 19.41
C ARG A 482 11.59 28.83 18.95
N ILE A 483 10.87 29.40 19.92
CA ILE A 483 9.82 30.39 19.71
C ILE A 483 10.27 31.69 20.38
N THR A 484 10.45 32.75 19.60
CA THR A 484 10.98 34.04 20.07
C THR A 484 9.91 35.12 20.03
N SER A 485 9.83 35.91 21.10
CA SER A 485 8.96 37.08 21.19
C SER A 485 9.74 38.33 20.82
N THR A 486 9.10 39.25 20.09
CA THR A 486 9.68 40.59 19.88
C THR A 486 9.58 41.49 21.12
N ASP A 487 8.65 41.19 22.03
CA ASP A 487 8.63 41.79 23.37
C ASP A 487 9.66 41.08 24.29
N PRO A 488 10.66 41.78 24.87
CA PRO A 488 11.65 41.21 25.81
C PRO A 488 11.06 40.64 27.12
N ASN A 489 9.78 40.89 27.38
CA ASN A 489 9.03 40.35 28.51
C ASN A 489 7.89 39.42 28.07
N GLY A 490 7.82 39.08 26.78
CA GLY A 490 6.74 38.26 26.24
C GLY A 490 6.62 36.88 26.88
N PHE A 491 7.74 36.30 27.36
CA PHE A 491 7.74 35.04 28.10
C PHE A 491 8.06 35.21 29.59
N LYS A 492 7.67 36.35 30.17
CA LYS A 492 7.73 36.59 31.61
C LYS A 492 6.34 36.84 32.20
N ASP A 493 6.18 36.54 33.48
CA ASP A 493 5.03 36.98 34.28
C ASP A 493 5.21 38.44 34.72
N GLN A 494 4.26 38.98 35.50
CA GLN A 494 4.35 40.33 36.04
C GLN A 494 5.51 40.53 37.03
N GLY A 495 6.02 39.44 37.62
CA GLY A 495 7.18 39.44 38.52
C GLY A 495 8.52 39.30 37.78
N GLY A 496 8.51 39.15 36.46
CA GLY A 496 9.71 38.96 35.64
C GLY A 496 10.21 37.51 35.57
N ASN A 497 9.48 36.53 36.12
CA ASN A 497 9.86 35.11 36.08
C ASN A 497 9.47 34.45 34.75
N PRO A 498 10.20 33.40 34.31
CA PRO A 498 9.83 32.63 33.12
C PRO A 498 8.37 32.15 33.14
N TYR A 499 7.59 32.58 32.15
CA TYR A 499 6.17 32.29 32.04
C TYR A 499 5.79 32.10 30.56
N PRO A 500 5.54 30.86 30.10
CA PRO A 500 5.33 29.64 30.89
C PRO A 500 6.61 29.10 31.57
N PRO A 501 6.51 28.45 32.75
CA PRO A 501 7.62 27.73 33.36
C PRO A 501 8.16 26.60 32.46
N ILE A 502 9.41 26.20 32.69
CA ILE A 502 9.98 24.99 32.07
C ILE A 502 9.14 23.76 32.46
N ASP A 503 9.10 22.76 31.58
CA ASP A 503 8.28 21.54 31.65
C ASP A 503 6.77 21.74 31.46
N THR A 504 6.31 22.99 31.26
CA THR A 504 4.91 23.28 30.94
C THR A 504 4.54 22.76 29.55
N ILE A 505 3.36 22.17 29.44
CA ILE A 505 2.72 21.86 28.16
C ILE A 505 1.97 23.11 27.68
N ILE A 506 2.36 23.61 26.52
CA ILE A 506 1.71 24.72 25.84
C ILE A 506 0.90 24.20 24.66
N THR A 507 -0.22 24.84 24.39
CA THR A 507 -0.98 24.68 23.15
C THR A 507 -0.92 25.99 22.38
N THR A 508 -0.55 25.92 21.12
CA THR A 508 -0.54 27.07 20.21
C THR A 508 -1.66 26.92 19.20
N SER A 509 -2.29 28.05 18.87
CA SER A 509 -3.33 28.12 17.84
C SER A 509 -3.21 29.42 17.07
N SER A 510 -3.57 29.43 15.80
CA SER A 510 -3.45 30.60 14.93
C SER A 510 -4.52 30.62 13.84
N THR A 511 -4.56 31.69 13.06
CA THR A 511 -5.54 31.81 11.97
C THR A 511 -5.19 30.98 10.75
N THR A 512 -3.90 30.67 10.57
CA THR A 512 -3.40 29.91 9.42
C THR A 512 -3.34 28.41 9.69
N GLY A 513 -3.30 27.99 10.96
CA GLY A 513 -3.03 26.60 11.36
C GLY A 513 -1.56 26.21 11.31
N VAL A 514 -0.66 27.11 10.88
CA VAL A 514 0.78 26.83 10.77
C VAL A 514 1.43 26.99 12.14
N ASN A 515 2.19 25.97 12.56
CA ASN A 515 2.77 25.83 13.90
C ASN A 515 1.74 25.71 15.03
N ASP A 516 0.49 25.42 14.70
CA ASP A 516 -0.52 25.07 15.70
C ASP A 516 -0.24 23.67 16.22
N GLY A 517 -0.28 23.49 17.53
CA GLY A 517 0.03 22.21 18.15
C GLY A 517 0.29 22.28 19.63
N VAL A 518 0.54 21.11 20.22
CA VAL A 518 0.87 20.94 21.63
C VAL A 518 2.35 20.66 21.77
N TYR A 519 3.03 21.45 22.58
CA TYR A 519 4.48 21.39 22.76
C TYR A 519 4.87 21.37 24.24
N LYS A 520 5.96 20.68 24.56
CA LYS A 520 6.57 20.74 25.89
C LYS A 520 7.65 21.81 25.90
N VAL A 521 7.59 22.77 26.82
CA VAL A 521 8.65 23.77 27.03
C VAL A 521 9.83 23.13 27.72
N VAL A 522 11.03 23.24 27.14
CA VAL A 522 12.29 22.72 27.69
C VAL A 522 13.25 23.82 28.13
N ALA A 523 13.07 25.05 27.62
CA ALA A 523 13.80 26.22 28.07
C ALA A 523 12.93 27.48 27.99
N ASN A 524 13.14 28.43 28.90
CA ASN A 524 12.57 29.77 28.83
C ASN A 524 13.56 30.76 29.44
N ASN A 525 14.00 31.75 28.66
CA ASN A 525 14.89 32.82 29.13
C ASN A 525 14.22 34.20 29.22
N GLY A 526 12.91 34.26 29.00
CA GLY A 526 12.09 35.47 29.00
C GLY A 526 11.92 36.13 27.61
N ASN A 527 12.94 36.06 26.75
CA ASN A 527 12.88 36.58 25.36
C ASN A 527 12.41 35.49 24.38
N TYR A 528 12.78 34.23 24.64
CA TYR A 528 12.36 33.07 23.89
C TYR A 528 12.05 31.90 24.82
N ILE A 529 11.27 30.96 24.28
CA ILE A 529 11.15 29.60 24.78
C ILE A 529 11.70 28.62 23.76
N GLU A 530 12.10 27.45 24.23
CA GLU A 530 12.41 26.32 23.36
C GLU A 530 11.49 25.15 23.70
N ILE A 531 11.05 24.45 22.67
CA ILE A 531 10.17 23.28 22.77
C ILE A 531 10.95 22.00 22.55
N ALA A 532 10.56 20.93 23.25
CA ALA A 532 11.15 19.61 23.08
C ALA A 532 11.05 19.16 21.63
N SER A 533 12.16 18.75 21.01
CA SER A 533 12.23 18.30 19.63
C SER A 533 13.42 17.36 19.42
N VAL A 534 13.52 16.75 18.25
CA VAL A 534 14.74 16.08 17.79
C VAL A 534 15.39 17.00 16.77
N GLY A 535 16.52 17.61 17.16
CA GLY A 535 17.26 18.52 16.28
C GLY A 535 18.09 17.77 15.24
N LEU A 536 18.33 18.43 14.11
CA LEU A 536 19.32 18.03 13.13
C LEU A 536 20.58 18.88 13.28
N THR A 537 21.74 18.27 13.04
CA THR A 537 22.99 18.99 12.81
C THR A 537 23.23 19.19 11.33
N ASN A 538 23.89 20.30 10.99
CA ASN A 538 24.25 20.57 9.60
C ASN A 538 25.28 19.54 9.10
N GLU A 539 24.93 18.82 8.05
CA GLU A 539 25.81 17.89 7.35
C GLU A 539 25.59 18.05 5.85
N SER A 540 26.64 18.39 5.10
CA SER A 540 26.54 18.59 3.65
C SER A 540 27.01 17.35 2.91
N LEU A 541 26.16 16.84 2.01
CA LEU A 541 26.49 15.80 1.01
C LEU A 541 27.11 14.52 1.59
N SER A 542 26.45 13.94 2.60
CA SER A 542 26.77 12.60 3.09
C SER A 542 26.45 11.55 2.02
N THR A 543 27.46 10.78 1.63
CA THR A 543 27.35 9.67 0.66
C THR A 543 27.22 8.30 1.32
N LYS A 544 27.18 8.26 2.65
CA LYS A 544 27.08 7.02 3.44
C LYS A 544 25.75 6.88 4.15
N THR A 545 25.12 7.99 4.49
CA THR A 545 23.84 8.01 5.20
C THR A 545 22.84 7.05 4.55
N LYS A 546 22.13 6.33 5.40
CA LYS A 546 21.02 5.46 5.03
C LYS A 546 19.76 5.89 5.78
N ILE A 547 18.64 5.85 5.09
CA ILE A 547 17.31 6.06 5.67
C ILE A 547 16.48 4.81 5.46
N ASP A 548 15.99 4.23 6.55
CA ASP A 548 15.07 3.10 6.51
C ASP A 548 13.71 3.49 7.09
N SER A 549 12.62 2.98 6.54
CA SER A 549 11.32 2.93 7.23
C SER A 549 10.80 1.51 7.22
N SER A 550 10.18 1.09 8.32
CA SER A 550 9.56 -0.22 8.42
C SER A 550 8.07 -0.09 8.70
N THR A 551 7.31 -1.02 8.15
CA THR A 551 5.87 -1.16 8.40
C THR A 551 5.60 -2.35 9.34
N TRP A 552 4.47 -2.32 10.03
CA TRP A 552 3.96 -3.47 10.78
C TRP A 552 3.53 -4.63 9.89
N TYR A 553 3.24 -4.40 8.60
CA TYR A 553 2.84 -5.45 7.66
C TYR A 553 4.06 -6.09 6.99
N LYS A 554 4.26 -7.40 7.13
CA LYS A 554 5.42 -8.11 6.56
C LYS A 554 5.11 -8.99 5.35
N GLY A 555 3.82 -9.13 5.03
CA GLY A 555 3.35 -9.83 3.83
C GLY A 555 3.51 -9.00 2.55
N ASP A 556 2.93 -9.51 1.46
CA ASP A 556 2.80 -8.79 0.19
C ASP A 556 1.35 -8.74 -0.29
N THR A 557 1.10 -8.07 -1.42
CA THR A 557 -0.27 -7.94 -1.99
C THR A 557 -0.51 -8.88 -3.17
N LEU A 558 0.22 -9.99 -3.25
CA LEU A 558 0.07 -10.96 -4.32
C LEU A 558 -1.28 -11.69 -4.21
N GLN A 559 -2.15 -11.49 -5.21
CA GLN A 559 -3.42 -12.20 -5.31
C GLN A 559 -3.20 -13.69 -5.52
N LEU A 560 -3.59 -14.48 -4.53
CA LEU A 560 -3.65 -15.92 -4.65
C LEU A 560 -4.94 -16.31 -5.37
N GLN A 561 -4.80 -17.19 -6.35
CA GLN A 561 -5.91 -17.73 -7.13
C GLN A 561 -6.03 -19.23 -6.92
N HIS A 562 -7.26 -19.71 -6.82
CA HIS A 562 -7.55 -21.13 -6.74
C HIS A 562 -8.48 -21.57 -7.86
N ARG A 563 -8.09 -22.62 -8.58
CA ARG A 563 -8.90 -23.20 -9.65
C ARG A 563 -9.88 -24.20 -9.05
N VAL A 564 -11.16 -23.84 -9.04
CA VAL A 564 -12.24 -24.63 -8.42
C VAL A 564 -12.89 -25.62 -9.38
N ASP A 565 -12.70 -25.40 -10.68
CA ASP A 565 -13.19 -26.22 -11.78
C ASP A 565 -12.32 -26.00 -13.04
N ILE A 566 -12.54 -26.79 -14.09
CA ILE A 566 -11.86 -26.63 -15.37
C ILE A 566 -12.07 -25.24 -15.98
N ASP A 567 -13.24 -24.64 -15.77
CA ASP A 567 -13.65 -23.36 -16.35
C ASP A 567 -13.69 -22.20 -15.34
N ARG A 568 -13.33 -22.47 -14.08
CA ARG A 568 -13.52 -21.49 -13.00
C ARG A 568 -12.33 -21.42 -12.06
N THR A 569 -11.86 -20.20 -11.91
CA THR A 569 -10.90 -19.78 -10.89
C THR A 569 -11.56 -18.74 -9.99
N VAL A 570 -11.17 -18.73 -8.71
CA VAL A 570 -11.60 -17.75 -7.72
C VAL A 570 -10.38 -17.13 -7.05
N ASP A 571 -10.46 -15.84 -6.75
CA ASP A 571 -9.45 -15.15 -5.96
C ASP A 571 -9.68 -15.47 -4.47
N VAL A 572 -8.60 -15.83 -3.78
CA VAL A 572 -8.59 -16.27 -2.38
C VAL A 572 -7.60 -15.48 -1.52
N GLY A 573 -6.86 -14.54 -2.12
CA GLY A 573 -5.90 -13.69 -1.41
C GLY A 573 -6.59 -12.68 -0.50
N ILE A 574 -6.30 -12.75 0.80
CA ILE A 574 -6.63 -11.73 1.80
C ILE A 574 -5.32 -11.25 2.41
N TYR A 575 -5.21 -9.96 2.69
CA TYR A 575 -3.99 -9.35 3.23
C TYR A 575 -4.29 -8.66 4.53
N ALA A 576 -3.35 -8.73 5.48
CA ALA A 576 -3.45 -7.90 6.67
C ALA A 576 -3.34 -6.39 6.35
N SER A 577 -2.75 -6.01 5.21
CA SER A 577 -2.70 -4.62 4.71
C SER A 577 -3.99 -4.13 4.03
N ASP A 578 -5.05 -4.94 4.00
CA ASP A 578 -6.36 -4.54 3.50
C ASP A 578 -6.83 -3.25 4.22
N PRO A 579 -7.42 -2.26 3.50
CA PRO A 579 -7.93 -1.04 4.12
C PRO A 579 -8.84 -1.27 5.33
N ALA A 580 -9.59 -2.37 5.37
CA ALA A 580 -10.42 -2.74 6.51
C ALA A 580 -9.60 -2.86 7.81
N PHE A 581 -8.49 -3.60 7.75
CA PHE A 581 -7.67 -3.87 8.92
C PHE A 581 -6.70 -2.73 9.22
N GLU A 582 -6.14 -2.09 8.18
CA GLU A 582 -5.21 -0.97 8.36
C GLU A 582 -5.87 0.20 9.09
N LYS A 583 -7.12 0.56 8.74
CA LYS A 583 -7.85 1.63 9.42
C LYS A 583 -8.08 1.30 10.90
N GLY A 584 -8.47 0.05 11.19
CA GLY A 584 -8.66 -0.42 12.56
C GLY A 584 -7.36 -0.36 13.37
N ILE A 585 -6.26 -0.87 12.82
CA ILE A 585 -4.92 -0.81 13.43
C ILE A 585 -4.50 0.65 13.65
N ARG A 586 -4.62 1.50 12.63
CA ARG A 586 -4.28 2.93 12.73
C ARG A 586 -5.10 3.62 13.82
N ALA A 587 -6.40 3.38 13.90
CA ALA A 587 -7.25 3.97 14.93
C ALA A 587 -6.83 3.57 16.36
N LEU A 588 -6.51 2.29 16.56
CA LEU A 588 -6.06 1.79 17.86
C LEU A 588 -4.70 2.39 18.22
N SER A 589 -3.77 2.44 17.27
CA SER A 589 -2.45 3.04 17.45
C SER A 589 -2.53 4.54 17.78
N LEU A 590 -3.47 5.28 17.18
CA LEU A 590 -3.71 6.69 17.50
C LEU A 590 -4.14 6.90 18.96
N ILE A 591 -4.92 5.99 19.53
CA ILE A 591 -5.33 6.06 20.93
C ILE A 591 -4.19 5.59 21.86
N ALA A 592 -3.51 4.50 21.52
CA ALA A 592 -2.46 3.91 22.35
C ALA A 592 -1.23 4.82 22.53
N GLN A 593 -0.89 5.66 21.54
CA GLN A 593 0.32 6.50 21.59
C GLN A 593 0.23 7.61 22.65
N GLY A 594 1.39 7.99 23.18
CA GLY A 594 1.61 9.08 24.12
C GLY A 594 1.10 8.83 25.55
N GLN A 595 1.93 9.19 26.53
CA GLN A 595 1.62 9.01 27.94
C GLN A 595 0.79 10.16 28.49
N PHE A 596 -0.12 9.88 29.43
CA PHE A 596 -0.89 10.90 30.14
C PHE A 596 0.02 11.97 30.75
N GLY A 597 -0.37 13.24 30.63
CA GLY A 597 0.36 14.37 31.23
C GLY A 597 1.65 14.74 30.50
N THR A 598 1.90 14.15 29.33
CA THR A 598 2.95 14.56 28.40
C THR A 598 2.35 15.37 27.26
N ALA A 599 3.17 16.11 26.51
CA ALA A 599 2.68 16.88 25.36
C ALA A 599 1.92 15.99 24.37
N GLY A 600 2.38 14.75 24.13
CA GLY A 600 1.72 13.79 23.24
C GLY A 600 0.64 12.93 23.91
N GLY A 601 0.29 13.18 25.17
CA GLY A 601 -0.75 12.46 25.90
C GLY A 601 -2.15 12.66 25.31
N LEU A 602 -3.03 11.69 25.53
CA LEU A 602 -4.42 11.76 25.04
C LEU A 602 -5.21 12.89 25.71
N ASP A 603 -4.85 13.27 26.94
CA ASP A 603 -5.40 14.41 27.68
C ASP A 603 -5.21 15.75 26.94
N SER A 604 -4.09 15.88 26.22
CA SER A 604 -3.75 17.06 25.41
C SER A 604 -4.22 16.97 23.96
N HIS A 605 -4.64 15.78 23.50
CA HIS A 605 -4.98 15.49 22.11
C HIS A 605 -6.34 14.76 21.99
N GLN A 606 -7.39 15.40 22.51
CA GLN A 606 -8.73 14.82 22.58
C GLN A 606 -9.38 14.62 21.20
N GLU A 607 -8.92 15.34 20.18
CA GLU A 607 -9.33 15.16 18.79
C GLU A 607 -9.05 13.75 18.26
N ARG A 608 -8.01 13.06 18.76
CA ARG A 608 -7.70 11.67 18.40
C ARG A 608 -8.85 10.71 18.71
N ILE A 609 -9.68 11.01 19.71
CA ILE A 609 -10.87 10.21 20.05
C ILE A 609 -11.85 10.19 18.87
N SER A 610 -12.17 11.35 18.32
CA SER A 610 -13.10 11.47 17.19
C SER A 610 -12.49 10.95 15.89
N GLN A 611 -11.19 11.16 15.68
CA GLN A 611 -10.45 10.63 14.52
C GLN A 611 -10.42 9.09 14.53
N ALA A 612 -10.10 8.48 15.69
CA ALA A 612 -10.11 7.03 15.85
C ALA A 612 -11.51 6.44 15.72
N LEU A 613 -12.55 7.09 16.28
CA LEU A 613 -13.94 6.65 16.09
C LEU A 613 -14.35 6.66 14.61
N TYR A 614 -13.97 7.69 13.84
CA TYR A 614 -14.22 7.70 12.40
C TYR A 614 -13.56 6.49 11.72
N LEU A 615 -12.26 6.27 11.97
CA LEU A 615 -11.50 5.19 11.35
C LEU A 615 -12.01 3.79 11.74
N VAL A 616 -12.40 3.55 12.99
CA VAL A 616 -12.97 2.26 13.41
C VAL A 616 -14.33 2.02 12.77
N ASN A 617 -15.18 3.06 12.67
CA ASN A 617 -16.45 2.92 11.95
C ASN A 617 -16.21 2.61 10.47
N ASP A 618 -15.28 3.31 9.82
CA ASP A 618 -14.96 3.10 8.41
C ASP A 618 -14.26 1.76 8.15
N ALA A 619 -13.54 1.23 9.15
CA ALA A 619 -12.98 -0.12 9.14
C ALA A 619 -14.08 -1.19 9.23
N LEU A 620 -15.11 -0.97 10.05
CA LEU A 620 -16.20 -1.93 10.24
C LEU A 620 -17.20 -1.92 9.08
N GLU A 621 -17.56 -0.73 8.60
CA GLU A 621 -18.53 -0.49 7.51
C GLU A 621 -18.24 0.85 6.82
N SER A 622 -17.77 0.80 5.57
CA SER A 622 -17.37 1.97 4.79
C SER A 622 -18.48 2.39 3.79
N PRO A 623 -18.66 3.69 3.49
CA PRO A 623 -18.00 4.83 4.12
C PRO A 623 -18.62 5.17 5.49
N ALA A 624 -17.77 5.50 6.46
CA ALA A 624 -18.26 6.10 7.70
C ALA A 624 -18.90 7.47 7.45
N ALA A 625 -19.90 7.81 8.27
CA ALA A 625 -20.52 9.12 8.26
C ALA A 625 -19.54 10.22 8.76
N GLY A 626 -19.56 11.38 8.10
CA GLY A 626 -18.74 12.54 8.47
C GLY A 626 -17.62 12.82 7.47
N THR A 627 -16.74 13.75 7.84
CA THR A 627 -15.56 14.10 7.03
C THR A 627 -14.38 13.25 7.49
N PRO A 628 -13.69 12.54 6.58
CA PRO A 628 -12.47 11.82 6.92
C PRO A 628 -11.42 12.74 7.57
N PRO A 629 -10.81 12.36 8.72
CA PRO A 629 -9.90 13.22 9.45
C PRO A 629 -8.55 13.46 8.76
N PHE A 630 -8.13 12.54 7.88
CA PHE A 630 -6.79 12.55 7.26
C PHE A 630 -6.86 12.50 5.74
N GLY A 631 -7.91 13.09 5.16
CA GLY A 631 -8.20 13.02 3.74
C GLY A 631 -8.90 11.71 3.33
N LYS A 632 -9.10 11.54 2.02
CA LYS A 632 -9.92 10.44 1.49
C LYS A 632 -9.31 9.07 1.83
N GLU A 633 -10.04 8.29 2.61
CA GLU A 633 -9.67 6.91 2.94
C GLU A 633 -9.85 5.97 1.74
N LYS A 634 -9.00 4.93 1.67
CA LYS A 634 -9.13 3.88 0.65
C LYS A 634 -10.36 3.02 0.96
N THR A 635 -11.18 2.74 -0.04
CA THR A 635 -12.38 1.90 0.11
C THR A 635 -12.01 0.49 0.58
N GLY A 636 -12.79 -0.04 1.54
CA GLY A 636 -12.62 -1.37 2.11
C GLY A 636 -13.00 -1.37 3.59
N ASP A 637 -13.74 -2.41 4.00
CA ASP A 637 -14.21 -2.62 5.37
C ASP A 637 -14.36 -4.12 5.68
N VAL A 638 -14.42 -4.45 6.96
CA VAL A 638 -14.46 -5.83 7.46
C VAL A 638 -15.72 -6.57 7.00
N LYS A 639 -16.85 -5.88 6.86
CA LYS A 639 -18.10 -6.47 6.36
C LYS A 639 -17.96 -6.92 4.91
N SER A 640 -17.34 -6.11 4.07
CA SER A 640 -17.10 -6.38 2.65
C SER A 640 -16.09 -7.51 2.47
N VAL A 641 -15.00 -7.53 3.25
CA VAL A 641 -14.02 -8.63 3.23
C VAL A 641 -14.66 -9.95 3.66
N ALA A 642 -15.47 -9.95 4.74
CA ALA A 642 -16.21 -11.13 5.17
C ALA A 642 -17.20 -11.62 4.10
N SER A 643 -17.95 -10.71 3.48
CA SER A 643 -18.90 -11.06 2.41
C SER A 643 -18.22 -11.65 1.17
N LEU A 644 -17.03 -11.15 0.81
CA LEU A 644 -16.25 -11.69 -0.31
C LEU A 644 -15.83 -13.13 0.00
N LEU A 645 -15.31 -13.36 1.20
CA LEU A 645 -14.87 -14.69 1.63
C LEU A 645 -16.03 -15.70 1.67
N ASP A 646 -17.18 -15.30 2.20
CA ASP A 646 -18.38 -16.15 2.21
C ASP A 646 -18.87 -16.45 0.79
N GLY A 647 -18.79 -15.47 -0.13
CA GLY A 647 -19.09 -15.67 -1.55
C GLY A 647 -18.14 -16.66 -2.22
N THR A 648 -16.84 -16.58 -1.94
CA THR A 648 -15.83 -17.51 -2.44
C THR A 648 -16.05 -18.92 -1.90
N ARG A 649 -16.27 -19.08 -0.59
CA ARG A 649 -16.60 -20.37 0.04
C ARG A 649 -17.87 -20.99 -0.55
N LYS A 650 -18.91 -20.18 -0.74
CA LYS A 650 -20.15 -20.65 -1.39
C LYS A 650 -19.90 -21.12 -2.81
N THR A 651 -19.07 -20.41 -3.58
CA THR A 651 -18.69 -20.81 -4.94
C THR A 651 -17.97 -22.15 -4.95
N ILE A 652 -17.01 -22.35 -4.05
CA ILE A 652 -16.29 -23.62 -3.87
C ILE A 652 -17.26 -24.75 -3.51
N SER A 653 -18.14 -24.51 -2.54
CA SER A 653 -19.14 -25.50 -2.10
C SER A 653 -20.07 -25.92 -3.25
N LEU A 654 -20.61 -24.95 -4.01
CA LEU A 654 -21.45 -25.22 -5.18
C LEU A 654 -20.72 -26.01 -6.27
N LYS A 655 -19.43 -25.73 -6.50
CA LYS A 655 -18.63 -26.48 -7.47
C LYS A 655 -18.32 -27.90 -6.98
N ASN A 656 -18.05 -28.10 -5.70
CA ASN A 656 -17.90 -29.42 -5.10
C ASN A 656 -19.19 -30.26 -5.20
N GLU A 657 -20.35 -29.64 -4.95
CA GLU A 657 -21.63 -30.30 -5.12
C GLU A 657 -21.83 -30.76 -6.57
N LYS A 658 -21.53 -29.90 -7.54
CA LYS A 658 -21.59 -30.25 -8.97
C LYS A 658 -20.62 -31.38 -9.35
N HIS A 659 -19.38 -31.34 -8.88
CA HIS A 659 -18.41 -32.42 -9.10
C HIS A 659 -18.90 -33.74 -8.50
N THR A 660 -19.50 -33.69 -7.30
CA THR A 660 -20.06 -34.89 -6.64
C THR A 660 -21.23 -35.46 -7.44
N GLN A 661 -22.14 -34.60 -7.92
CA GLN A 661 -23.26 -35.02 -8.77
C GLN A 661 -22.75 -35.61 -10.10
N PHE A 662 -21.72 -35.00 -10.71
CA PHE A 662 -21.11 -35.48 -11.94
C PHE A 662 -20.43 -36.84 -11.76
N ILE A 663 -19.66 -37.03 -10.67
CA ILE A 663 -19.09 -38.33 -10.30
C ILE A 663 -20.20 -39.37 -10.13
N GLY A 664 -21.29 -39.04 -9.43
CA GLY A 664 -22.44 -39.93 -9.25
C GLY A 664 -23.09 -40.33 -10.58
N PHE A 665 -23.28 -39.37 -11.50
CA PHE A 665 -23.78 -39.63 -12.84
C PHE A 665 -22.86 -40.56 -13.63
N LEU A 666 -21.56 -40.29 -13.65
CA LEU A 666 -20.57 -41.13 -14.32
C LEU A 666 -20.50 -42.53 -13.69
N SER A 667 -20.63 -42.64 -12.36
CA SER A 667 -20.60 -43.92 -11.64
C SER A 667 -21.77 -44.79 -12.02
N LYS A 668 -22.96 -44.20 -12.18
CA LYS A 668 -24.14 -44.91 -12.66
C LYS A 668 -23.95 -45.41 -14.10
N ARG A 669 -23.38 -44.58 -14.99
CA ARG A 669 -23.09 -45.01 -16.37
C ARG A 669 -22.04 -46.11 -16.45
N VAL A 670 -21.01 -46.05 -15.61
CA VAL A 670 -20.02 -47.12 -15.48
C VAL A 670 -20.70 -48.40 -14.98
N ALA A 671 -21.59 -48.31 -14.00
CA ALA A 671 -22.36 -49.46 -13.52
C ALA A 671 -23.23 -50.09 -14.63
N ASP A 672 -23.99 -49.29 -15.39
CA ASP A 672 -24.83 -49.81 -16.48
C ASP A 672 -24.01 -50.57 -17.55
N ILE A 673 -22.80 -50.09 -17.83
CA ILE A 673 -21.90 -50.71 -18.82
C ILE A 673 -21.19 -51.93 -18.23
N ALA A 674 -20.67 -51.86 -17.02
CA ALA A 674 -19.73 -52.82 -16.46
C ALA A 674 -20.30 -53.80 -15.42
N GLN A 675 -21.46 -53.51 -14.80
CA GLN A 675 -22.06 -54.37 -13.77
C GLN A 675 -23.11 -55.33 -14.34
N VAL A 676 -23.24 -56.50 -13.72
CA VAL A 676 -24.28 -57.50 -14.04
C VAL A 676 -25.48 -57.36 -13.09
N ASP A 677 -26.67 -57.68 -13.58
CA ASP A 677 -27.81 -57.98 -12.71
C ASP A 677 -27.58 -59.35 -12.06
N LYS A 678 -27.24 -59.35 -10.76
CA LYS A 678 -26.94 -60.57 -10.02
C LYS A 678 -28.11 -61.54 -9.96
N THR A 679 -29.36 -61.05 -10.02
CA THR A 679 -30.56 -61.89 -9.99
C THR A 679 -30.75 -62.60 -11.33
N GLU A 680 -30.51 -61.91 -12.45
CA GLU A 680 -30.54 -62.53 -13.78
C GLU A 680 -29.40 -63.55 -13.97
N ILE A 681 -28.18 -63.22 -13.54
CA ILE A 681 -27.05 -64.15 -13.67
C ILE A 681 -27.22 -65.35 -12.73
N ALA A 682 -27.74 -65.17 -11.52
CA ALA A 682 -28.00 -66.30 -10.62
C ALA A 682 -29.05 -67.26 -11.19
N THR A 683 -30.08 -66.74 -11.87
CA THR A 683 -31.10 -67.58 -12.53
C THR A 683 -30.54 -68.29 -13.77
N LYS A 684 -29.71 -67.63 -14.57
CA LYS A 684 -28.96 -68.27 -15.67
C LYS A 684 -28.02 -69.36 -15.16
N MET A 685 -27.24 -69.08 -14.12
CA MET A 685 -26.31 -70.02 -13.51
C MET A 685 -27.02 -71.28 -13.00
N LEU A 686 -28.18 -71.12 -12.36
CA LEU A 686 -28.98 -72.26 -11.89
C LEU A 686 -29.56 -73.07 -13.07
N SER A 687 -30.02 -72.39 -14.12
CA SER A 687 -30.48 -73.04 -15.36
C SER A 687 -29.36 -73.81 -16.05
N ASP A 688 -28.16 -73.23 -16.12
CA ASP A 688 -26.99 -73.84 -16.75
C ASP A 688 -26.41 -74.99 -15.93
N GLN A 689 -26.44 -74.91 -14.59
CA GLN A 689 -26.14 -76.05 -13.71
C GLN A 689 -27.13 -77.20 -13.93
N THR A 690 -28.43 -76.90 -14.03
CA THR A 690 -29.46 -77.91 -14.31
C THR A 690 -29.26 -78.53 -15.69
N ALA A 691 -28.90 -77.72 -16.70
CA ALA A 691 -28.60 -78.20 -18.05
C ALA A 691 -27.29 -79.03 -18.10
N LEU A 692 -26.31 -78.70 -17.27
CA LEU A 692 -25.07 -79.46 -17.11
C LEU A 692 -25.35 -80.85 -16.53
N GLU A 693 -26.13 -80.93 -15.46
CA GLU A 693 -26.59 -82.18 -14.85
C GLU A 693 -27.35 -83.06 -15.87
N GLY A 694 -28.29 -82.46 -16.61
CA GLY A 694 -29.02 -83.16 -17.67
C GLY A 694 -28.11 -83.63 -18.81
N SER A 695 -27.12 -82.83 -19.22
CA SER A 695 -26.15 -83.20 -20.26
C SER A 695 -25.25 -84.36 -19.82
N TYR A 696 -24.86 -84.41 -18.55
CA TYR A 696 -24.12 -85.54 -17.99
C TYR A 696 -24.96 -86.83 -17.94
N GLN A 697 -26.25 -86.72 -17.60
CA GLN A 697 -27.17 -87.86 -17.63
C GLN A 697 -27.37 -88.40 -19.05
N ILE A 698 -27.52 -87.53 -20.05
CA ILE A 698 -27.62 -87.92 -21.47
C ILE A 698 -26.30 -88.54 -21.94
N LEU A 699 -25.14 -87.98 -21.61
CA LEU A 699 -23.83 -88.56 -21.95
C LEU A 699 -23.66 -89.96 -21.31
N ALA A 700 -24.11 -90.14 -20.08
CA ALA A 700 -24.11 -91.43 -19.40
C ALA A 700 -25.05 -92.45 -20.08
N GLN A 701 -26.24 -92.03 -20.51
CA GLN A 701 -27.15 -92.86 -21.31
C GLN A 701 -26.57 -93.21 -22.69
N LEU A 702 -25.91 -92.26 -23.36
CA LEU A 702 -25.26 -92.48 -24.66
C LEU A 702 -24.05 -93.42 -24.55
N LYS A 703 -23.29 -93.35 -23.45
CA LYS A 703 -22.25 -94.34 -23.10
C LYS A 703 -22.86 -95.71 -22.81
N ASN A 704 -24.03 -95.78 -22.19
CA ASN A 704 -24.76 -97.03 -21.95
C ASN A 704 -25.42 -97.62 -23.21
N LEU A 705 -25.67 -96.81 -24.25
CA LEU A 705 -26.13 -97.22 -25.60
C LEU A 705 -24.98 -97.67 -26.53
N SER A 706 -23.76 -97.77 -26.01
CA SER A 706 -22.66 -98.47 -26.69
C SER A 706 -23.11 -99.88 -27.11
N LEU A 707 -22.76 -100.30 -28.33
CA LEU A 707 -23.10 -101.57 -28.97
C LEU A 707 -22.90 -102.81 -28.06
N LEU A 708 -22.09 -102.69 -27.00
CA LEU A 708 -21.88 -103.72 -25.98
C LEU A 708 -23.13 -104.09 -25.17
N ASN A 709 -24.11 -103.17 -25.00
CA ASN A 709 -25.37 -103.43 -24.30
C ASN A 709 -26.55 -103.73 -25.24
N TYR A 710 -26.43 -103.50 -26.55
CA TYR A 710 -27.44 -103.92 -27.53
C TYR A 710 -27.28 -105.40 -27.91
N MET A 711 -26.18 -106.05 -27.49
CA MET A 711 -25.92 -107.48 -27.69
C MET A 711 -26.02 -108.31 -26.39
N LYS A 712 -26.73 -107.80 -25.39
CA LYS A 712 -27.40 -108.61 -24.36
C LYS A 712 -28.89 -108.47 -24.56
#